data_AF-A0A4S2MLI4-F1
#
_entry.id   AF-A0A4S2MLI4-F1
#
_cell.length_a   1.000
_cell.length_b   1.000
_cell.length_c   1.000
_cell.angle_alpha   90.00
_cell.angle_beta   90.00
_cell.angle_gamma   90.00
#
_symmetry.space_group_name_H-M   'P 1'
#
loop_
_entity.id
_entity.type
_entity.pdbx_description
1 polymer ?
#
loop_
_entity_poly.entity_id
_entity_poly.type
_entity_poly.pdbx_seq_one_letter_code
_entity_poly.pdbx_strand_id
1 'polypeptide(L)'
;MNLNEASADSVNTAPADETIPTDGTGVIKLDPWLEPFRDDLRRRFAKAQDWIDKLDKYEGGLDKFSRGYESFGFQVLPNNDIEYREWAPSALDAHLIGDFNGWNRESHRMVRNEFGVWSITVPAVDGKPAIPHKSKVKITLETPSGERVDRLPAWIRRVEQDLSVSPVYDAIFWNPPEKYKFKNPRPPKPRAARVYEAHVGISTPEPRVGTYTEFTKNTLPRIHKLGYNVIQLMAIQEHPYYASFGYQVTSLFAASSRYGTPEELMELIDTAHGLGITVLLDVVHSHASKNVLDGLNMFDGTDHCYFHSGARGRHDLWDSRLYNYSNHEVLRFLLSNLRFYMEEYQFDGFRFDGVTSILYTHHGIGTGFSGGYHEYFGHNVDEDGVVYLMVANEMLHNIYPECITIAEDVSGMPALCLKLSLGGVGFDYRLAMAVPDMWIKILKETKDEDWDIGNIAFTLTNRRHGEKTIAYAESHDQALVGDKTLMMWLCDKEMYTNMSTLTENTPIIDRGIALHKMIRLVTHGLGGEGYLNFEGNEFGHPEWLDFPREGNGNSFHYARRQFNLIDDDLLRYKFLNEFDAAMQHLESKYMWLSAPQAYISLKNENDKVLVFERAGLLWILNFHPFKSFTDYRVGVEHSGKYKVVLNTDRKEFGGHERIDETVRYFTTPFEWNNRKNFTQVYLPSRVALVLALEE
;
A
#
# COMPACT_ATOMS: atom_id res chain seq x y z
N MET A 1 -1.31 -18.25 17.69
CA MET A 1 -2.33 -17.17 17.77
C MET A 1 -2.13 -16.28 18.99
N ASN A 2 -2.29 -16.77 20.22
CA ASN A 2 -2.25 -15.90 21.41
C ASN A 2 -0.97 -15.07 21.63
N LEU A 3 0.23 -15.53 21.25
CA LEU A 3 1.47 -14.83 21.61
C LEU A 3 1.68 -13.50 20.85
N ASN A 4 1.49 -13.47 19.53
CA ASN A 4 1.62 -12.22 18.74
C ASN A 4 0.47 -11.24 19.02
N GLU A 5 -0.75 -11.77 19.20
CA GLU A 5 -1.92 -10.96 19.55
C GLU A 5 -1.83 -10.37 20.96
N ALA A 6 -1.29 -11.11 21.94
CA ALA A 6 -1.15 -10.64 23.32
C ALA A 6 0.11 -9.81 23.58
N SER A 7 1.14 -9.92 22.73
CA SER A 7 2.37 -9.13 22.81
C SER A 7 2.07 -7.65 22.52
N ALA A 8 2.80 -6.72 23.13
CA ALA A 8 2.72 -5.30 22.79
C ALA A 8 3.64 -4.99 21.62
N ASP A 9 3.28 -4.04 20.77
CA ASP A 9 4.23 -3.54 19.76
C ASP A 9 5.44 -2.93 20.46
N SER A 10 5.20 -2.28 21.61
CA SER A 10 6.23 -1.64 22.41
C SER A 10 7.11 -2.55 23.25
N VAL A 11 8.42 -2.31 23.20
CA VAL A 11 9.41 -2.85 24.14
C VAL A 11 9.34 -2.22 25.54
N ASN A 12 8.64 -1.10 25.70
CA ASN A 12 8.51 -0.39 26.99
C ASN A 12 7.45 -1.00 27.92
N THR A 13 6.78 -2.05 27.47
CA THR A 13 5.78 -2.78 28.26
C THR A 13 6.25 -4.18 28.58
N ALA A 14 5.85 -4.70 29.75
CA ALA A 14 6.22 -6.05 30.15
C ALA A 14 5.71 -7.08 29.12
N PRO A 15 6.49 -8.14 28.81
CA PRO A 15 6.05 -9.20 27.91
C PRO A 15 4.74 -9.83 28.40
N ALA A 16 3.87 -10.20 27.46
CA ALA A 16 2.60 -10.85 27.77
C ALA A 16 2.74 -12.20 28.51
N ASP A 17 3.94 -12.78 28.48
CA ASP A 17 4.30 -14.05 29.10
C ASP A 17 5.76 -13.95 29.58
N GLU A 18 6.00 -14.08 30.89
CA GLU A 18 7.32 -14.01 31.53
C GLU A 18 8.33 -15.05 30.98
N THR A 19 7.86 -16.03 30.20
CA THR A 19 8.73 -17.03 29.58
C THR A 19 9.30 -16.57 28.23
N ILE A 20 8.82 -15.47 27.62
CA ILE A 20 9.32 -14.96 26.32
C ILE A 20 10.68 -14.26 26.54
N PRO A 21 11.74 -14.64 25.81
CA PRO A 21 13.02 -13.95 25.88
C PRO A 21 12.89 -12.47 25.51
N THR A 22 13.44 -11.57 26.33
CA THR A 22 13.47 -10.12 26.10
C THR A 22 14.68 -9.67 25.27
N ASP A 23 15.34 -10.61 24.59
CA ASP A 23 16.57 -10.39 23.81
C ASP A 23 16.31 -10.39 22.29
N GLY A 24 15.04 -10.26 21.88
CA GLY A 24 14.63 -10.30 20.47
C GLY A 24 14.52 -11.71 19.87
N THR A 25 14.55 -12.76 20.69
CA THR A 25 14.43 -14.15 20.21
C THR A 25 13.06 -14.78 20.45
N GLY A 26 12.08 -13.99 20.88
CA GLY A 26 10.70 -14.42 21.10
C GLY A 26 10.04 -15.06 19.87
N VAL A 27 10.37 -14.58 18.67
CA VAL A 27 9.90 -15.12 17.38
C VAL A 27 10.25 -16.60 17.19
N ILE A 28 11.31 -17.11 17.81
CA ILE A 28 11.71 -18.53 17.72
C ILE A 28 10.65 -19.44 18.37
N LYS A 29 9.90 -18.96 19.36
CA LYS A 29 8.79 -19.73 19.93
C LYS A 29 7.63 -19.92 18.95
N LEU A 30 7.42 -18.94 18.06
CA LEU A 30 6.43 -19.02 17.00
C LEU A 30 6.94 -19.86 15.83
N ASP A 31 8.23 -19.75 15.55
CA ASP A 31 8.90 -20.46 14.47
C ASP A 31 10.28 -21.00 14.89
N PRO A 32 10.36 -22.27 15.33
CA PRO A 32 11.61 -22.90 15.76
C PRO A 32 12.69 -23.00 14.67
N TRP A 33 12.34 -22.86 13.38
CA TRP A 33 13.31 -22.89 12.29
C TRP A 33 14.21 -21.65 12.26
N LEU A 34 13.89 -20.62 13.03
CA LEU A 34 14.72 -19.43 13.23
C LEU A 34 15.89 -19.66 14.21
N GLU A 35 15.93 -20.77 14.94
CA GLU A 35 16.97 -21.07 15.93
C GLU A 35 18.42 -20.91 15.42
N PRO A 36 18.77 -21.38 14.20
CA PRO A 36 20.13 -21.20 13.67
C PRO A 36 20.54 -19.72 13.45
N PHE A 37 19.57 -18.81 13.39
CA PHE A 37 19.76 -17.38 13.15
C PHE A 37 19.55 -16.53 14.40
N ARG A 38 19.53 -17.17 15.58
CA ARG A 38 19.33 -16.52 16.90
C ARG A 38 20.24 -15.30 17.09
N ASP A 39 21.50 -15.40 16.71
CA ASP A 39 22.46 -14.31 16.91
C ASP A 39 22.21 -13.12 15.98
N ASP A 40 21.70 -13.35 14.76
CA ASP A 40 21.26 -12.28 13.86
C ASP A 40 20.04 -11.56 14.42
N LEU A 41 19.06 -12.30 14.95
CA LEU A 41 17.88 -11.74 15.60
C LEU A 41 18.25 -10.88 16.82
N ARG A 42 19.08 -11.42 17.71
CA ARG A 42 19.60 -10.68 18.89
C ARG A 42 20.32 -9.42 18.50
N ARG A 43 21.19 -9.49 17.48
CA ARG A 43 21.98 -8.34 17.02
C ARG A 43 21.08 -7.23 16.47
N ARG A 44 20.10 -7.57 15.63
CA ARG A 44 19.14 -6.60 15.09
C ARG A 44 18.30 -5.95 16.18
N PHE A 45 17.75 -6.76 17.09
CA PHE A 45 16.97 -6.27 18.22
C PHE A 45 17.79 -5.34 19.13
N ALA A 46 19.00 -5.76 19.51
CA ALA A 46 19.89 -4.93 20.33
C ALA A 46 20.25 -3.60 19.66
N LYS A 47 20.44 -3.59 18.33
CA LYS A 47 20.72 -2.38 17.56
C LYS A 47 19.50 -1.45 17.47
N ALA A 48 18.29 -1.99 17.34
CA ALA A 48 17.07 -1.20 17.43
C ALA A 48 16.91 -0.59 18.83
N GLN A 49 17.14 -1.37 19.89
CA GLN A 49 17.09 -0.87 21.27
C GLN A 49 18.13 0.22 21.52
N ASP A 50 19.36 0.07 21.03
CA ASP A 50 20.41 1.09 21.15
C ASP A 50 19.99 2.42 20.48
N TRP A 51 19.29 2.37 19.35
CA TRP A 51 18.70 3.57 18.75
C TRP A 51 17.62 4.18 19.64
N ILE A 52 16.66 3.38 20.11
CA ILE A 52 15.57 3.86 20.98
C ILE A 52 16.15 4.52 22.25
N ASP A 53 17.09 3.85 22.93
CA ASP A 53 17.75 4.36 24.13
C ASP A 53 18.51 5.67 23.88
N LYS A 54 19.19 5.79 22.73
CA LYS A 54 19.85 7.04 22.31
C LYS A 54 18.85 8.16 22.11
N LEU A 55 17.72 7.89 21.45
CA LEU A 55 16.69 8.89 21.20
C LEU A 55 15.99 9.32 22.49
N ASP A 56 15.71 8.38 23.40
CA ASP A 56 15.18 8.69 24.73
C ASP A 56 16.14 9.59 25.52
N LYS A 57 17.44 9.27 25.48
CA LYS A 57 18.46 10.02 26.24
C LYS A 57 18.74 11.42 25.69
N TYR A 58 18.81 11.58 24.37
CA TYR A 58 19.33 12.82 23.77
C TYR A 58 18.28 13.65 23.03
N GLU A 59 17.18 13.05 22.61
CA GLU A 59 16.16 13.71 21.76
C GLU A 59 14.80 13.85 22.47
N GLY A 60 14.65 13.26 23.67
CA GLY A 60 13.39 13.23 24.41
C GLY A 60 12.43 12.15 23.91
N GLY A 61 12.97 11.09 23.32
CA GLY A 61 12.26 9.90 22.85
C GLY A 61 11.65 10.03 21.47
N LEU A 62 11.09 8.91 20.99
CA LEU A 62 10.55 8.77 19.64
C LEU A 62 9.45 9.81 19.33
N ASP A 63 8.61 10.17 20.31
CA ASP A 63 7.55 11.17 20.14
C ASP A 63 8.12 12.55 19.79
N LYS A 64 9.12 13.04 20.54
CA LYS A 64 9.71 14.36 20.28
C LYS A 64 10.65 14.34 19.08
N PHE A 65 11.42 13.27 18.91
CA PHE A 65 12.36 13.14 17.79
C PHE A 65 11.66 13.17 16.43
N SER A 66 10.48 12.56 16.33
CA SER A 66 9.67 12.52 15.11
C SER A 66 8.91 13.82 14.80
N ARG A 67 9.03 14.86 15.63
CA ARG A 67 8.46 16.20 15.36
C ARG A 67 9.49 17.13 14.71
N GLY A 68 10.44 16.58 13.96
CA GLY A 68 11.47 17.36 13.26
C GLY A 68 10.86 18.46 12.37
N TYR A 69 9.71 18.19 11.74
CA TYR A 69 8.98 19.12 10.86
C TYR A 69 8.37 20.35 11.59
N GLU A 70 8.40 20.38 12.92
CA GLU A 70 8.04 21.57 13.74
C GLU A 70 9.23 22.50 13.96
N SER A 71 10.44 22.11 13.52
CA SER A 71 11.67 22.90 13.72
C SER A 71 12.52 23.04 12.45
N PHE A 72 12.59 22.00 11.62
CA PHE A 72 13.17 22.03 10.28
C PHE A 72 12.18 22.55 9.25
N GLY A 73 12.69 23.06 8.13
CA GLY A 73 11.87 23.78 7.15
C GLY A 73 11.42 25.12 7.71
N PHE A 74 10.33 25.66 7.16
CA PHE A 74 9.82 26.97 7.54
C PHE A 74 8.80 26.87 8.67
N GLN A 75 9.00 27.67 9.72
CA GLN A 75 8.10 27.80 10.86
C GLN A 75 7.70 29.26 11.05
N VAL A 76 6.40 29.53 11.07
CA VAL A 76 5.88 30.87 11.37
C VAL A 76 5.62 30.97 12.87
N LEU A 77 6.37 31.85 13.54
CA LEU A 77 6.29 32.05 14.98
C LEU A 77 5.07 32.90 15.36
N PRO A 78 4.63 32.90 16.65
CA PRO A 78 3.50 33.72 17.11
C PRO A 78 3.67 35.23 16.91
N ASN A 79 4.90 35.72 16.81
CA ASN A 79 5.22 37.12 16.50
C ASN A 79 5.32 37.42 14.99
N ASN A 80 4.95 36.44 14.14
CA ASN A 80 5.05 36.45 12.68
C ASN A 80 6.48 36.43 12.10
N ASP A 81 7.51 36.26 12.93
CA ASP A 81 8.84 35.94 12.41
C ASP A 81 8.81 34.55 11.76
N ILE A 82 9.69 34.35 10.77
CA ILE A 82 9.83 33.05 10.11
C ILE A 82 11.18 32.46 10.50
N GLU A 83 11.18 31.34 11.19
CA GLU A 83 12.37 30.52 11.36
C GLU A 83 12.49 29.54 10.19
N TYR A 84 13.69 29.45 9.61
CA TYR A 84 14.03 28.42 8.64
C TYR A 84 15.25 27.65 9.13
N ARG A 85 15.17 26.31 9.14
CA ARG A 85 16.30 25.43 9.46
C ARG A 85 16.48 24.32 8.43
N GLU A 86 17.72 23.99 8.14
CA GLU A 86 18.09 23.03 7.11
C GLU A 86 19.36 22.26 7.48
N TRP A 87 19.40 20.97 7.20
CA TRP A 87 20.60 20.17 7.41
C TRP A 87 21.41 20.06 6.11
N ALA A 88 22.61 20.65 6.12
CA ALA A 88 23.54 20.64 4.98
C ALA A 88 24.97 20.65 5.52
N PRO A 89 25.45 19.52 6.07
CA PRO A 89 26.66 19.49 6.87
C PRO A 89 27.92 19.80 6.08
N SER A 90 27.94 19.51 4.77
CA SER A 90 29.10 19.75 3.91
C SER A 90 29.11 21.13 3.27
N ALA A 91 28.01 21.89 3.34
CA ALA A 91 27.99 23.25 2.82
C ALA A 91 28.96 24.14 3.60
N LEU A 92 29.65 25.02 2.88
CA LEU A 92 30.61 26.00 3.42
C LEU A 92 29.91 27.31 3.81
N ASP A 93 28.88 27.69 3.07
CA ASP A 93 28.04 28.86 3.31
C ASP A 93 26.61 28.59 2.86
N ALA A 94 25.62 29.22 3.49
CA ALA A 94 24.22 29.04 3.16
C ALA A 94 23.42 30.35 3.30
N HIS A 95 22.53 30.61 2.34
CA HIS A 95 21.60 31.74 2.39
C HIS A 95 20.19 31.30 1.98
N LEU A 96 19.20 31.92 2.60
CA LEU A 96 17.81 31.80 2.19
C LEU A 96 17.50 32.81 1.08
N ILE A 97 16.91 32.35 -0.03
CA ILE A 97 16.58 33.21 -1.17
C ILE A 97 15.15 32.99 -1.64
N GLY A 98 14.59 33.97 -2.34
CA GLY A 98 13.26 33.85 -2.92
C GLY A 98 12.73 35.17 -3.44
N ASP A 99 11.45 35.19 -3.82
CA ASP A 99 10.80 36.41 -4.30
C ASP A 99 10.87 37.55 -3.27
N PHE A 100 10.76 37.20 -1.98
CA PHE A 100 10.75 38.15 -0.86
C PHE A 100 12.02 39.01 -0.73
N ASN A 101 13.16 38.53 -1.25
CA ASN A 101 14.43 39.27 -1.24
C ASN A 101 14.97 39.54 -2.64
N GLY A 102 14.12 39.44 -3.67
CA GLY A 102 14.54 39.62 -5.06
C GLY A 102 15.60 38.63 -5.52
N TRP A 103 15.61 37.41 -4.97
CA TRP A 103 16.58 36.36 -5.25
C TRP A 103 18.04 36.74 -4.92
N ASN A 104 18.25 37.66 -3.98
CA ASN A 104 19.57 38.11 -3.58
C ASN A 104 20.30 37.06 -2.70
N ARG A 105 21.29 36.40 -3.30
CA ARG A 105 22.10 35.32 -2.71
C ARG A 105 23.05 35.71 -1.57
N GLU A 106 23.13 36.97 -1.19
CA GLU A 106 24.02 37.47 -0.11
C GLU A 106 23.25 38.03 1.09
N SER A 107 21.95 38.33 0.92
CA SER A 107 21.22 39.19 1.86
C SER A 107 20.76 38.49 3.14
N HIS A 108 20.50 37.19 3.10
CA HIS A 108 19.88 36.42 4.18
C HIS A 108 20.76 35.22 4.55
N ARG A 109 21.96 35.51 5.06
CA ARG A 109 22.94 34.50 5.47
C ARG A 109 22.48 33.71 6.68
N MET A 110 22.62 32.39 6.61
CA MET A 110 22.26 31.46 7.68
C MET A 110 23.45 31.20 8.62
N VAL A 111 23.15 30.75 9.84
CA VAL A 111 24.14 30.39 10.86
C VAL A 111 24.20 28.88 11.00
N ARG A 112 25.40 28.29 10.82
CA ARG A 112 25.68 26.86 10.97
C ARG A 112 26.02 26.52 12.43
N ASN A 113 25.41 25.47 12.97
CA ASN A 113 25.80 24.90 14.27
C ASN A 113 26.88 23.81 14.12
N GLU A 114 27.28 23.22 15.24
CA GLU A 114 28.30 22.16 15.31
C GLU A 114 27.91 20.85 14.60
N PHE A 115 26.61 20.60 14.39
CA PHE A 115 26.09 19.41 13.70
C PHE A 115 25.83 19.63 12.20
N GLY A 116 26.14 20.82 11.68
CA GLY A 116 25.92 21.15 10.27
C GLY A 116 24.48 21.51 9.92
N VAL A 117 23.67 21.88 10.92
CA VAL A 117 22.35 22.47 10.73
C VAL A 117 22.50 23.98 10.59
N TRP A 118 21.93 24.52 9.52
CA TRP A 118 21.87 25.93 9.22
C TRP A 118 20.54 26.51 9.69
N SER A 119 20.54 27.74 10.21
CA SER A 119 19.33 28.41 10.67
C SER A 119 19.33 29.91 10.39
N ILE A 120 18.14 30.47 10.19
CA ILE A 120 17.91 31.92 10.09
C ILE A 120 16.53 32.27 10.63
N THR A 121 16.41 33.42 11.28
CA THR A 121 15.13 34.06 11.60
C THR A 121 14.95 35.25 10.67
N VAL A 122 13.88 35.25 9.87
CA VAL A 122 13.48 36.39 9.03
C VAL A 122 12.43 37.19 9.78
N PRO A 123 12.75 38.42 10.25
CA PRO A 123 11.83 39.20 11.07
C PRO A 123 10.57 39.61 10.31
N ALA A 124 9.43 39.66 11.00
CA ALA A 124 8.18 40.16 10.45
C ALA A 124 8.30 41.60 9.90
N VAL A 125 7.60 41.87 8.80
CA VAL A 125 7.50 43.21 8.19
C VAL A 125 6.07 43.70 8.35
N ASP A 126 5.89 44.89 8.94
CA ASP A 126 4.59 45.50 9.23
C ASP A 126 3.63 44.57 9.99
N GLY A 127 4.18 43.79 10.92
CA GLY A 127 3.43 42.84 11.74
C GLY A 127 2.94 41.59 11.00
N LYS A 128 3.46 41.31 9.79
CA LYS A 128 3.12 40.13 8.98
C LYS A 128 4.38 39.33 8.63
N PRO A 129 4.24 38.02 8.29
CA PRO A 129 5.37 37.23 7.83
C PRO A 129 6.06 37.86 6.62
N ALA A 130 7.39 37.97 6.67
CA ALA A 130 8.19 38.63 5.63
C ALA A 130 8.21 37.90 4.29
N ILE A 131 7.98 36.58 4.31
CA ILE A 131 7.82 35.76 3.11
C ILE A 131 6.32 35.60 2.85
N PRO A 132 5.77 36.16 1.77
CA PRO A 132 4.34 36.04 1.47
C PRO A 132 3.94 34.60 1.15
N HIS A 133 2.74 34.18 1.56
CA HIS A 133 2.17 32.91 1.12
C HIS A 133 2.14 32.83 -0.42
N LYS A 134 2.47 31.65 -0.96
CA LYS A 134 2.60 31.36 -2.41
C LYS A 134 3.79 32.03 -3.10
N SER A 135 4.72 32.64 -2.35
CA SER A 135 5.98 33.10 -2.94
C SER A 135 6.98 31.95 -3.08
N LYS A 136 7.85 32.06 -4.09
CA LYS A 136 8.91 31.09 -4.35
C LYS A 136 10.09 31.30 -3.41
N VAL A 137 10.66 30.20 -2.94
CA VAL A 137 11.81 30.17 -2.03
C VAL A 137 12.79 29.07 -2.44
N LYS A 138 14.09 29.28 -2.18
CA LYS A 138 15.16 28.27 -2.29
C LYS A 138 16.20 28.51 -1.20
N ILE A 139 17.03 27.51 -0.95
CA ILE A 139 18.30 27.68 -0.24
C ILE A 139 19.43 27.73 -1.28
N THR A 140 20.36 28.66 -1.13
CA THR A 140 21.60 28.70 -1.91
C THR A 140 22.76 28.30 -1.02
N LEU A 141 23.59 27.39 -1.51
CA LEU A 141 24.67 26.73 -0.77
C LEU A 141 25.97 26.89 -1.53
N GLU A 142 27.05 27.22 -0.82
CA GLU A 142 28.40 27.05 -1.32
C GLU A 142 28.88 25.64 -0.99
N THR A 143 29.16 24.84 -2.01
CA THR A 143 29.55 23.43 -1.86
C THR A 143 31.05 23.30 -1.52
N PRO A 144 31.52 22.13 -1.07
CA PRO A 144 32.95 21.87 -0.90
C PRO A 144 33.81 22.07 -2.15
N SER A 145 33.21 22.02 -3.36
CA SER A 145 33.92 22.30 -4.62
C SER A 145 34.06 23.79 -4.93
N GLY A 146 33.50 24.67 -4.10
CA GLY A 146 33.45 26.13 -4.32
C GLY A 146 32.35 26.55 -5.31
N GLU A 147 31.48 25.63 -5.72
CA GLU A 147 30.33 25.95 -6.56
C GLU A 147 29.19 26.49 -5.69
N ARG A 148 28.47 27.50 -6.21
CA ARG A 148 27.22 27.93 -5.58
C ARG A 148 26.02 27.27 -6.26
N VAL A 149 25.25 26.52 -5.48
CA VAL A 149 24.10 25.75 -5.95
C VAL A 149 22.82 26.19 -5.27
N ASP A 150 21.70 26.17 -5.98
CA ASP A 150 20.38 26.43 -5.42
C ASP A 150 19.61 25.10 -5.29
N ARG A 151 18.91 24.92 -4.18
CA ARG A 151 18.12 23.71 -3.87
C ARG A 151 16.74 24.07 -3.35
N LEU A 152 15.79 23.17 -3.57
CA LEU A 152 14.51 23.21 -2.85
C LEU A 152 14.78 22.77 -1.40
N PRO A 153 14.26 23.47 -0.38
CA PRO A 153 14.40 23.04 1.01
C PRO A 153 13.90 21.61 1.21
N ALA A 154 14.66 20.77 1.92
CA ALA A 154 14.36 19.34 2.05
C ALA A 154 13.02 19.08 2.77
N TRP A 155 12.62 20.03 3.62
CA TRP A 155 11.41 20.00 4.45
C TRP A 155 10.29 20.89 3.89
N ILE A 156 10.36 21.27 2.61
CA ILE A 156 9.32 22.10 2.00
C ILE A 156 7.97 21.37 1.96
N ARG A 157 6.89 22.10 2.30
CA ARG A 157 5.53 21.55 2.34
C ARG A 157 4.76 21.66 1.02
N ARG A 158 5.30 22.42 0.07
CA ARG A 158 4.71 22.67 -1.25
C ARG A 158 5.79 22.98 -2.26
N VAL A 159 5.74 22.34 -3.41
CA VAL A 159 6.46 22.76 -4.61
C VAL A 159 5.46 22.94 -5.73
N GLU A 160 5.77 23.67 -6.79
CA GLU A 160 4.89 23.83 -7.96
C GLU A 160 5.72 23.82 -9.25
N GLN A 161 5.12 23.39 -10.35
CA GLN A 161 5.74 23.37 -11.67
C GLN A 161 4.94 24.21 -12.65
N ASP A 162 5.64 25.12 -13.34
CA ASP A 162 5.10 25.85 -14.48
C ASP A 162 5.86 25.43 -15.75
N LEU A 163 5.26 24.49 -16.50
CA LEU A 163 5.84 23.95 -17.73
C LEU A 163 6.03 25.00 -18.84
N SER A 164 5.38 26.16 -18.74
CA SER A 164 5.61 27.27 -19.68
C SER A 164 6.94 27.99 -19.44
N VAL A 165 7.52 27.82 -18.25
CA VAL A 165 8.77 28.47 -17.82
C VAL A 165 9.90 27.45 -17.71
N SER A 166 9.70 26.34 -17.01
CA SER A 166 10.73 25.35 -16.72
C SER A 166 10.13 23.96 -16.42
N PRO A 167 10.81 22.87 -16.80
CA PRO A 167 10.44 21.53 -16.35
C PRO A 167 10.82 21.27 -14.88
N VAL A 168 11.58 22.16 -14.22
CA VAL A 168 12.00 22.02 -12.81
C VAL A 168 10.95 22.62 -11.88
N TYR A 169 10.71 21.99 -10.74
CA TYR A 169 9.83 22.52 -9.71
C TYR A 169 10.45 23.71 -8.95
N ASP A 170 9.60 24.60 -8.47
CA ASP A 170 9.95 25.65 -7.51
C ASP A 170 9.34 25.34 -6.14
N ALA A 171 10.07 25.59 -5.06
CA ALA A 171 9.56 25.49 -3.70
C ALA A 171 8.70 26.71 -3.38
N ILE A 172 7.54 26.46 -2.80
CA ILE A 172 6.51 27.46 -2.51
C ILE A 172 6.33 27.56 -1.01
N PHE A 173 6.43 28.79 -0.49
CA PHE A 173 6.14 29.03 0.92
C PHE A 173 4.63 28.89 1.18
N TRP A 174 4.25 27.80 1.83
CA TRP A 174 2.86 27.46 2.11
C TRP A 174 2.47 27.84 3.54
N ASN A 175 1.78 28.97 3.68
CA ASN A 175 1.23 29.46 4.94
C ASN A 175 -0.13 30.15 4.66
N PRO A 176 -1.16 29.37 4.29
CA PRO A 176 -2.45 29.95 3.95
C PRO A 176 -3.03 30.71 5.16
N PRO A 177 -3.77 31.82 4.92
CA PRO A 177 -4.35 32.62 5.99
C PRO A 177 -5.40 31.85 6.79
N GLU A 178 -6.08 30.90 6.14
CA GLU A 178 -7.03 29.98 6.75
C GLU A 178 -6.50 28.55 6.61
N LYS A 179 -6.31 27.88 7.74
CA LYS A 179 -5.93 26.46 7.78
C LYS A 179 -7.18 25.60 7.74
N TYR A 180 -7.12 24.48 7.02
CA TYR A 180 -8.18 23.48 7.06
C TYR A 180 -8.35 22.96 8.50
N LYS A 181 -9.61 22.69 8.88
CA LYS A 181 -9.95 22.10 10.17
C LYS A 181 -10.72 20.82 9.91
N PHE A 182 -10.14 19.69 10.29
CA PHE A 182 -10.80 18.38 10.23
C PHE A 182 -12.11 18.40 11.03
N LYS A 183 -13.15 17.81 10.44
CA LYS A 183 -14.52 17.80 10.97
C LYS A 183 -14.89 16.41 11.50
N ASN A 184 -14.30 15.36 10.93
CA ASN A 184 -14.58 13.98 11.26
C ASN A 184 -13.42 13.36 12.05
N PRO A 185 -13.72 12.48 13.04
CA PRO A 185 -12.69 11.70 13.70
C PRO A 185 -12.22 10.57 12.78
N ARG A 186 -11.01 10.08 13.03
CA ARG A 186 -10.50 8.85 12.43
C ARG A 186 -11.44 7.68 12.69
N PRO A 187 -11.69 6.81 11.70
CA PRO A 187 -12.44 5.58 11.92
C PRO A 187 -11.65 4.62 12.83
N PRO A 188 -12.33 3.69 13.53
CA PRO A 188 -11.65 2.66 14.31
C PRO A 188 -10.85 1.71 13.40
N LYS A 189 -9.78 1.08 13.93
CA LYS A 189 -9.00 0.10 13.17
C LYS A 189 -9.92 -1.00 12.63
N PRO A 190 -9.94 -1.23 11.31
CA PRO A 190 -10.79 -2.25 10.73
C PRO A 190 -10.34 -3.63 11.20
N ARG A 191 -11.30 -4.45 11.65
CA ARG A 191 -11.04 -5.85 12.04
C ARG A 191 -10.54 -6.71 10.86
N ALA A 192 -10.95 -6.37 9.64
CA ALA A 192 -10.44 -6.92 8.40
C ALA A 192 -10.29 -5.78 7.39
N ALA A 193 -9.13 -5.67 6.77
CA ALA A 193 -8.84 -4.63 5.79
C ALA A 193 -9.35 -5.05 4.40
N ARG A 194 -10.35 -4.33 3.89
CA ARG A 194 -10.82 -4.39 2.50
C ARG A 194 -10.35 -3.09 1.83
N VAL A 195 -9.20 -3.19 1.19
CA VAL A 195 -8.42 -2.08 0.66
C VAL A 195 -8.81 -1.78 -0.78
N TYR A 196 -9.13 -0.52 -1.05
CA TYR A 196 -9.25 0.03 -2.38
C TYR A 196 -8.00 0.86 -2.68
N GLU A 197 -7.10 0.32 -3.49
CA GLU A 197 -5.88 0.99 -3.94
C GLU A 197 -6.21 1.97 -5.06
N ALA A 198 -5.79 3.23 -4.93
CA ALA A 198 -6.17 4.29 -5.84
C ALA A 198 -5.06 5.33 -6.04
N HIS A 199 -5.11 5.98 -7.21
CA HIS A 199 -4.24 7.08 -7.59
C HIS A 199 -5.06 8.26 -8.13
N VAL A 200 -5.10 9.34 -7.34
CA VAL A 200 -5.94 10.53 -7.58
C VAL A 200 -5.87 11.05 -9.02
N GLY A 201 -4.65 11.15 -9.58
CA GLY A 201 -4.44 11.74 -10.90
C GLY A 201 -5.04 10.96 -12.07
N ILE A 202 -5.40 9.68 -11.90
CA ILE A 202 -6.01 8.85 -12.96
C ILE A 202 -7.47 8.51 -12.67
N SER A 203 -8.00 8.87 -11.50
CA SER A 203 -9.37 8.59 -11.06
C SER A 203 -10.43 9.47 -11.74
N THR A 204 -10.29 9.72 -13.04
CA THR A 204 -11.21 10.49 -13.87
C THR A 204 -11.35 9.82 -15.25
N PRO A 205 -12.51 9.88 -15.92
CA PRO A 205 -12.66 9.38 -17.28
C PRO A 205 -12.02 10.28 -18.33
N GLU A 206 -11.63 11.51 -17.97
CA GLU A 206 -10.99 12.44 -18.90
C GLU A 206 -9.49 12.15 -19.04
N PRO A 207 -8.90 12.30 -20.24
CA PRO A 207 -7.47 12.08 -20.47
C PRO A 207 -6.65 13.28 -19.96
N ARG A 208 -6.64 13.48 -18.64
CA ARG A 208 -5.89 14.50 -17.93
C ARG A 208 -5.65 14.06 -16.49
N VAL A 209 -4.87 14.84 -15.75
CA VAL A 209 -4.71 14.66 -14.32
C VAL A 209 -6.02 15.01 -13.60
N GLY A 210 -6.54 14.06 -12.81
CA GLY A 210 -7.63 14.25 -11.85
C GLY A 210 -7.18 15.00 -10.58
N THR A 211 -8.14 15.61 -9.88
CA THR A 211 -7.86 16.43 -8.68
C THR A 211 -8.34 15.77 -7.39
N TYR A 212 -7.79 16.21 -6.25
CA TYR A 212 -8.24 15.78 -4.91
C TYR A 212 -9.73 16.04 -4.71
N THR A 213 -10.20 17.22 -5.14
CA THR A 213 -11.61 17.61 -5.06
C THR A 213 -12.51 16.71 -5.91
N GLU A 214 -12.07 16.34 -7.11
CA GLU A 214 -12.81 15.38 -7.96
C GLU A 214 -12.85 13.98 -7.35
N PHE A 215 -11.73 13.48 -6.82
CA PHE A 215 -11.67 12.20 -6.12
C PHE A 215 -12.62 12.16 -4.93
N THR A 216 -12.60 13.24 -4.12
CA THR A 216 -13.46 13.42 -2.95
C THR A 216 -14.94 13.34 -3.33
N LYS A 217 -15.34 14.07 -4.38
CA LYS A 217 -16.73 14.17 -4.79
C LYS A 217 -17.25 12.95 -5.56
N ASN A 218 -16.41 12.35 -6.40
CA ASN A 218 -16.85 11.39 -7.41
C ASN A 218 -16.41 9.95 -7.10
N THR A 219 -15.24 9.77 -6.49
CA THR A 219 -14.64 8.44 -6.27
C THR A 219 -14.93 7.91 -4.87
N LEU A 220 -14.81 8.72 -3.82
CA LEU A 220 -15.12 8.28 -2.45
C LEU A 220 -16.53 7.69 -2.30
N PRO A 221 -17.61 8.27 -2.87
CA PRO A 221 -18.94 7.67 -2.77
C PRO A 221 -19.03 6.29 -3.45
N ARG A 222 -18.26 6.06 -4.50
CA ARG A 222 -18.21 4.75 -5.20
C ARG A 222 -17.53 3.71 -4.32
N ILE A 223 -16.36 4.04 -3.76
CA ILE A 223 -15.60 3.17 -2.86
C ILE A 223 -16.47 2.80 -1.64
N HIS A 224 -17.13 3.77 -1.04
CA HIS A 224 -18.05 3.54 0.08
C HIS A 224 -19.21 2.61 -0.30
N LYS A 225 -19.87 2.86 -1.44
CA LYS A 225 -20.98 2.03 -1.94
C LYS A 225 -20.54 0.58 -2.17
N LEU A 226 -19.33 0.37 -2.69
CA LEU A 226 -18.76 -0.96 -2.92
C LEU A 226 -18.49 -1.72 -1.62
N GLY A 227 -18.36 -1.07 -0.47
CA GLY A 227 -18.18 -1.72 0.85
C GLY A 227 -16.73 -1.90 1.29
N TYR A 228 -15.78 -1.28 0.57
CA TYR A 228 -14.40 -1.12 1.02
C TYR A 228 -14.35 -0.23 2.27
N ASN A 229 -13.44 -0.54 3.19
CA ASN A 229 -13.27 0.18 4.45
C ASN A 229 -11.87 0.78 4.63
N VAL A 230 -10.96 0.52 3.69
CA VAL A 230 -9.62 1.10 3.65
C VAL A 230 -9.36 1.63 2.23
N ILE A 231 -8.74 2.80 2.12
CA ILE A 231 -8.15 3.30 0.88
C ILE A 231 -6.63 3.25 1.02
N GLN A 232 -5.94 2.67 0.04
CA GLN A 232 -4.48 2.84 -0.11
C GLN A 232 -4.26 3.94 -1.15
N LEU A 233 -3.73 5.08 -0.72
CA LEU A 233 -3.59 6.26 -1.57
C LEU A 233 -2.15 6.39 -2.08
N MET A 234 -1.98 6.10 -3.37
CA MET A 234 -0.69 6.11 -4.06
C MET A 234 -0.27 7.52 -4.50
N ALA A 235 1.03 7.71 -4.74
CA ALA A 235 1.60 8.86 -5.41
C ALA A 235 1.28 10.23 -4.78
N ILE A 236 1.18 10.30 -3.45
CA ILE A 236 0.91 11.56 -2.73
C ILE A 236 2.19 12.34 -2.44
N GLN A 237 3.28 11.67 -2.03
CA GLN A 237 4.57 12.34 -1.89
C GLN A 237 5.02 12.88 -3.26
N GLU A 238 5.50 14.12 -3.29
CA GLU A 238 5.74 14.80 -4.57
C GLU A 238 6.85 14.15 -5.39
N HIS A 239 6.55 13.92 -6.68
CA HIS A 239 7.38 13.20 -7.63
C HIS A 239 7.31 13.91 -9.02
N PRO A 240 8.41 14.46 -9.57
CA PRO A 240 8.35 15.24 -10.82
C PRO A 240 8.10 14.38 -12.06
N TYR A 241 8.46 13.10 -12.03
CA TYR A 241 8.18 12.18 -13.12
C TYR A 241 6.83 11.50 -12.91
N TYR A 242 5.78 11.99 -13.56
CA TYR A 242 4.41 11.47 -13.36
C TYR A 242 4.28 9.98 -13.71
N ALA A 243 4.99 9.52 -14.75
CA ALA A 243 5.04 8.11 -15.13
C ALA A 243 5.87 7.22 -14.19
N SER A 244 6.47 7.77 -13.13
CA SER A 244 7.00 6.96 -12.02
C SER A 244 5.89 6.38 -11.13
N PHE A 245 4.64 6.80 -11.34
CA PHE A 245 3.50 6.36 -10.55
C PHE A 245 3.61 6.69 -9.05
N GLY A 246 4.41 7.71 -8.70
CA GLY A 246 4.68 8.09 -7.32
C GLY A 246 6.02 7.60 -6.75
N TYR A 247 6.67 6.64 -7.41
CA TYR A 247 7.87 5.99 -6.84
C TYR A 247 9.13 6.85 -6.91
N GLN A 248 9.21 7.86 -7.79
CA GLN A 248 10.37 8.75 -7.89
C GLN A 248 10.19 10.03 -7.07
N VAL A 249 10.13 9.88 -5.74
CA VAL A 249 9.89 10.98 -4.80
C VAL A 249 11.06 11.97 -4.76
N THR A 250 10.74 13.25 -4.66
CA THR A 250 11.72 14.35 -4.57
C THR A 250 11.54 15.23 -3.33
N SER A 251 10.30 15.54 -2.95
CA SER A 251 9.98 16.39 -1.80
C SER A 251 9.04 15.64 -0.87
N LEU A 252 9.61 14.94 0.12
CA LEU A 252 8.89 13.98 0.96
C LEU A 252 7.77 14.63 1.79
N PHE A 253 7.93 15.91 2.17
CA PHE A 253 6.96 16.66 2.98
C PHE A 253 5.95 17.46 2.13
N ALA A 254 6.01 17.34 0.80
CA ALA A 254 5.07 17.99 -0.10
C ALA A 254 4.05 16.99 -0.63
N ALA A 255 2.76 17.27 -0.40
CA ALA A 255 1.69 16.61 -1.13
C ALA A 255 1.73 17.06 -2.60
N SER A 256 1.54 16.12 -3.53
CA SER A 256 1.76 16.37 -4.94
C SER A 256 0.86 17.48 -5.50
N SER A 257 1.52 18.47 -6.12
CA SER A 257 0.88 19.64 -6.74
C SER A 257 -0.17 19.33 -7.78
N ARG A 258 0.01 18.18 -8.44
CA ARG A 258 -0.71 17.84 -9.65
C ARG A 258 -2.20 17.73 -9.40
N TYR A 259 -2.58 17.36 -8.18
CA TYR A 259 -3.96 17.05 -7.84
C TYR A 259 -4.64 18.21 -7.10
N GLY A 260 -3.89 19.19 -6.61
CA GLY A 260 -4.42 20.33 -5.87
C GLY A 260 -3.49 20.81 -4.75
N THR A 261 -4.10 21.46 -3.78
CA THR A 261 -3.46 22.04 -2.59
C THR A 261 -3.40 21.03 -1.44
N PRO A 262 -2.50 21.25 -0.46
CA PRO A 262 -2.50 20.49 0.80
C PRO A 262 -3.87 20.45 1.49
N GLU A 263 -4.62 21.55 1.49
CA GLU A 263 -5.93 21.63 2.14
C GLU A 263 -6.99 20.78 1.42
N GLU A 264 -6.91 20.63 0.09
CA GLU A 264 -7.81 19.74 -0.66
C GLU A 264 -7.51 18.26 -0.39
N LEU A 265 -6.25 17.89 -0.12
CA LEU A 265 -5.92 16.55 0.38
C LEU A 265 -6.46 16.33 1.80
N MET A 266 -6.37 17.33 2.69
CA MET A 266 -6.98 17.25 4.02
C MET A 266 -8.50 17.06 3.93
N GLU A 267 -9.18 17.78 3.05
CA GLU A 267 -10.62 17.60 2.80
C GLU A 267 -10.97 16.21 2.27
N LEU A 268 -10.14 15.65 1.39
CA LEU A 268 -10.31 14.27 0.89
C LEU A 268 -10.28 13.27 2.04
N ILE A 269 -9.24 13.32 2.89
CA ILE A 269 -9.07 12.39 4.00
C ILE A 269 -10.19 12.57 5.03
N ASP A 270 -10.51 13.83 5.38
CA ASP A 270 -11.60 14.15 6.30
C ASP A 270 -12.96 13.63 5.79
N THR A 271 -13.22 13.74 4.49
CA THR A 271 -14.44 13.23 3.87
C THR A 271 -14.47 11.70 3.88
N ALA A 272 -13.35 11.03 3.62
CA ALA A 272 -13.24 9.57 3.72
C ALA A 272 -13.50 9.10 5.16
N HIS A 273 -12.96 9.80 6.16
CA HIS A 273 -13.24 9.56 7.58
C HIS A 273 -14.72 9.73 7.92
N GLY A 274 -15.38 10.76 7.36
CA GLY A 274 -16.84 10.95 7.49
C GLY A 274 -17.68 9.81 6.89
N LEU A 275 -17.11 9.03 5.96
CA LEU A 275 -17.69 7.81 5.40
C LEU A 275 -17.28 6.53 6.15
N GLY A 276 -16.51 6.66 7.23
CA GLY A 276 -15.99 5.55 8.03
C GLY A 276 -14.87 4.77 7.33
N ILE A 277 -14.14 5.38 6.39
CA ILE A 277 -13.09 4.75 5.60
C ILE A 277 -11.72 5.17 6.13
N THR A 278 -10.91 4.18 6.50
CA THR A 278 -9.49 4.35 6.86
C THR A 278 -8.69 4.73 5.60
N VAL A 279 -7.77 5.69 5.68
CA VAL A 279 -6.91 6.08 4.55
C VAL A 279 -5.45 5.85 4.90
N LEU A 280 -4.79 5.00 4.13
CA LEU A 280 -3.36 4.72 4.23
C LEU A 280 -2.59 5.46 3.13
N LEU A 281 -1.38 5.89 3.44
CA LEU A 281 -0.47 6.53 2.50
C LEU A 281 0.56 5.53 1.97
N ASP A 282 0.86 5.56 0.67
CA ASP A 282 2.11 4.99 0.14
C ASP A 282 3.30 5.85 0.58
N VAL A 283 4.21 5.25 1.34
CA VAL A 283 5.44 5.88 1.78
C VAL A 283 6.63 5.25 1.08
N VAL A 284 7.34 6.06 0.29
CA VAL A 284 8.51 5.64 -0.47
C VAL A 284 9.76 6.04 0.28
N HIS A 285 10.10 5.24 1.30
CA HIS A 285 11.34 5.41 2.08
C HIS A 285 12.44 4.44 1.65
N SER A 286 12.22 3.64 0.59
CA SER A 286 13.22 2.71 0.05
C SER A 286 14.33 3.40 -0.74
N HIS A 287 13.99 4.51 -1.42
CA HIS A 287 14.89 5.28 -2.25
C HIS A 287 14.36 6.71 -2.44
N ALA A 288 15.18 7.57 -3.05
CA ALA A 288 14.75 8.86 -3.55
C ALA A 288 15.16 9.03 -5.02
N SER A 289 14.47 9.93 -5.72
CA SER A 289 14.85 10.31 -7.08
C SER A 289 16.28 10.83 -7.15
N LYS A 290 16.97 10.53 -8.24
CA LYS A 290 18.30 11.09 -8.53
C LYS A 290 18.27 12.56 -8.98
N ASN A 291 17.09 13.18 -9.05
CA ASN A 291 16.95 14.58 -9.41
C ASN A 291 17.73 15.50 -8.45
N VAL A 292 18.56 16.38 -9.01
CA VAL A 292 19.44 17.31 -8.25
C VAL A 292 18.80 18.69 -8.08
N LEU A 293 18.06 19.18 -9.07
CA LEU A 293 17.55 20.56 -9.06
C LEU A 293 16.27 20.72 -8.23
N ASP A 294 15.42 19.69 -8.26
CA ASP A 294 14.12 19.65 -7.60
C ASP A 294 13.97 18.49 -6.61
N GLY A 295 15.07 17.78 -6.30
CA GLY A 295 15.07 16.66 -5.36
C GLY A 295 16.19 16.72 -4.33
N LEU A 296 16.28 15.66 -3.54
CA LEU A 296 17.20 15.55 -2.40
C LEU A 296 18.63 15.16 -2.80
N ASN A 297 18.85 14.75 -4.06
CA ASN A 297 20.16 14.32 -4.55
C ASN A 297 21.16 15.48 -4.58
N MET A 298 22.40 15.24 -4.16
CA MET A 298 23.49 16.23 -4.15
C MET A 298 23.10 17.54 -3.40
N PHE A 299 22.30 17.41 -2.34
CA PHE A 299 21.70 18.53 -1.63
C PHE A 299 22.74 19.56 -1.18
N ASP A 300 23.75 19.14 -0.41
CA ASP A 300 24.85 19.98 0.06
C ASP A 300 26.09 19.94 -0.85
N GLY A 301 25.92 19.48 -2.09
CA GLY A 301 27.00 19.26 -3.06
C GLY A 301 27.76 17.94 -2.90
N THR A 302 27.38 17.09 -1.95
CA THR A 302 27.95 15.74 -1.78
C THR A 302 26.98 14.64 -2.17
N ASP A 303 27.52 13.46 -2.52
CA ASP A 303 26.70 12.29 -2.80
C ASP A 303 26.14 11.64 -1.53
N HIS A 304 26.59 12.01 -0.34
CA HIS A 304 26.35 11.23 0.89
C HIS A 304 25.68 12.01 2.02
N CYS A 305 25.04 13.14 1.72
CA CYS A 305 24.26 13.91 2.69
C CYS A 305 23.13 13.04 3.30
N TYR A 306 22.07 12.78 2.54
CA TYR A 306 20.97 11.89 2.98
C TYR A 306 21.19 10.42 2.63
N PHE A 307 22.21 10.13 1.83
CA PHE A 307 22.39 8.84 1.14
C PHE A 307 23.72 8.19 1.51
N HIS A 308 23.89 6.92 1.19
CA HIS A 308 25.22 6.34 1.18
C HIS A 308 26.08 6.94 0.05
N SER A 309 27.40 6.93 0.23
CA SER A 309 28.36 7.32 -0.82
C SER A 309 28.57 6.21 -1.85
N GLY A 310 28.94 6.57 -3.09
CA GLY A 310 29.44 5.63 -4.08
C GLY A 310 28.40 4.62 -4.60
N ALA A 311 28.79 3.35 -4.74
CA ALA A 311 27.90 2.30 -5.27
C ALA A 311 26.77 1.95 -4.30
N ARG A 312 27.04 1.88 -2.99
CA ARG A 312 26.02 1.57 -1.96
C ARG A 312 24.87 2.59 -1.94
N GLY A 313 25.13 3.82 -2.38
CA GLY A 313 24.14 4.90 -2.45
C GLY A 313 23.30 4.95 -3.71
N ARG A 314 23.37 3.94 -4.59
CA ARG A 314 22.72 3.93 -5.89
C ARG A 314 21.97 2.62 -6.11
N HIS A 315 20.74 2.73 -6.60
CA HIS A 315 19.93 1.59 -7.01
C HIS A 315 19.94 1.47 -8.53
N ASP A 316 20.75 0.55 -9.07
CA ASP A 316 21.05 0.52 -10.52
C ASP A 316 19.81 0.27 -11.38
N LEU A 317 18.88 -0.60 -10.95
CA LEU A 317 17.67 -0.93 -11.73
C LEU A 317 16.65 0.22 -11.74
N TRP A 318 16.58 1.00 -10.66
CA TRP A 318 15.63 2.11 -10.51
C TRP A 318 16.26 3.46 -10.81
N ASP A 319 17.57 3.49 -11.10
CA ASP A 319 18.32 4.72 -11.39
C ASP A 319 18.14 5.81 -10.32
N SER A 320 18.25 5.39 -9.05
CA SER A 320 17.82 6.15 -7.87
C SER A 320 18.88 6.21 -6.76
N ARG A 321 18.66 7.05 -5.73
CA ARG A 321 19.53 7.19 -4.55
C ARG A 321 19.02 6.37 -3.36
N LEU A 322 19.93 5.78 -2.58
CA LEU A 322 19.61 4.95 -1.41
C LEU A 322 20.00 5.63 -0.10
N TYR A 323 19.04 5.74 0.82
CA TYR A 323 19.21 6.41 2.11
C TYR A 323 20.29 5.75 2.96
N ASN A 324 20.97 6.57 3.76
CA ASN A 324 21.83 6.07 4.83
C ASN A 324 21.04 5.99 6.14
N TYR A 325 20.33 4.87 6.34
CA TYR A 325 19.46 4.66 7.51
C TYR A 325 20.19 4.71 8.86
N SER A 326 21.52 4.57 8.86
CA SER A 326 22.35 4.68 10.08
C SER A 326 22.66 6.12 10.51
N ASN A 327 22.32 7.11 9.69
CA ASN A 327 22.59 8.51 9.99
C ASN A 327 21.46 9.11 10.86
N HIS A 328 21.83 9.80 11.93
CA HIS A 328 20.90 10.40 12.89
C HIS A 328 19.90 11.38 12.26
N GLU A 329 20.36 12.26 11.35
CA GLU A 329 19.49 13.25 10.70
C GLU A 329 18.66 12.62 9.57
N VAL A 330 19.14 11.55 8.93
CA VAL A 330 18.30 10.75 8.00
C VAL A 330 17.19 10.04 8.76
N LEU A 331 17.50 9.46 9.92
CA LEU A 331 16.48 8.86 10.79
C LEU A 331 15.46 9.91 11.25
N ARG A 332 15.92 11.12 11.65
CA ARG A 332 15.04 12.24 12.00
C ARG A 332 14.13 12.60 10.83
N PHE A 333 14.69 12.74 9.63
CA PHE A 333 13.97 13.10 8.41
C PHE A 333 12.87 12.10 8.08
N LEU A 334 13.19 10.80 8.03
CA LEU A 334 12.24 9.75 7.65
C LEU A 334 11.17 9.50 8.73
N LEU A 335 11.54 9.44 10.01
CA LEU A 335 10.57 9.27 11.10
C LEU A 335 9.67 10.50 11.22
N SER A 336 10.21 11.70 11.01
CA SER A 336 9.40 12.92 10.99
C SER A 336 8.48 12.99 9.80
N ASN A 337 8.83 12.38 8.66
CA ASN A 337 7.95 12.30 7.51
C ASN A 337 6.70 11.46 7.81
N LEU A 338 6.88 10.31 8.44
CA LEU A 338 5.76 9.48 8.90
C LEU A 338 4.87 10.28 9.86
N ARG A 339 5.47 10.93 10.87
CA ARG A 339 4.71 11.74 11.84
C ARG A 339 3.97 12.90 11.20
N PHE A 340 4.60 13.58 10.25
CA PHE A 340 4.02 14.69 9.50
C PHE A 340 2.72 14.28 8.79
N TYR A 341 2.71 13.15 8.09
CA TYR A 341 1.49 12.67 7.42
C TYR A 341 0.40 12.19 8.39
N MET A 342 0.78 11.62 9.54
CA MET A 342 -0.19 11.28 10.59
C MET A 342 -0.83 12.53 11.21
N GLU A 343 -0.07 13.60 11.47
CA GLU A 343 -0.58 14.78 12.19
C GLU A 343 -1.23 15.80 11.27
N GLU A 344 -0.57 16.18 10.18
CA GLU A 344 -1.00 17.28 9.32
C GLU A 344 -2.14 16.85 8.38
N TYR A 345 -2.09 15.63 7.87
CA TYR A 345 -3.08 15.12 6.91
C TYR A 345 -4.03 14.08 7.50
N GLN A 346 -3.80 13.63 8.73
CA GLN A 346 -4.64 12.64 9.41
C GLN A 346 -4.70 11.26 8.71
N PHE A 347 -3.68 10.84 7.96
CA PHE A 347 -3.60 9.46 7.46
C PHE A 347 -3.60 8.44 8.60
N ASP A 348 -4.20 7.27 8.41
CA ASP A 348 -4.41 6.22 9.43
C ASP A 348 -3.31 5.15 9.44
N GLY A 349 -2.26 5.34 8.66
CA GLY A 349 -1.17 4.41 8.52
C GLY A 349 -0.56 4.44 7.13
N PHE A 350 0.22 3.42 6.80
CA PHE A 350 1.09 3.43 5.64
C PHE A 350 1.21 2.07 4.96
N ARG A 351 1.42 2.10 3.64
CA ARG A 351 2.15 1.03 2.95
C ARG A 351 3.57 1.51 2.72
N PHE A 352 4.55 0.74 3.17
CA PHE A 352 5.97 0.98 2.88
C PHE A 352 6.33 0.25 1.59
N ASP A 353 6.70 1.02 0.57
CA ASP A 353 6.99 0.50 -0.77
C ASP A 353 8.46 0.14 -0.94
N GLY A 354 8.71 -0.93 -1.69
CA GLY A 354 10.06 -1.44 -1.94
C GLY A 354 10.76 -1.95 -0.68
N VAL A 355 10.03 -2.55 0.27
CA VAL A 355 10.63 -3.08 1.52
C VAL A 355 11.71 -4.12 1.21
N THR A 356 11.53 -4.97 0.20
CA THR A 356 12.59 -5.90 -0.24
C THR A 356 13.90 -5.17 -0.60
N SER A 357 13.82 -3.97 -1.18
CA SER A 357 15.01 -3.16 -1.50
C SER A 357 15.71 -2.61 -0.25
N ILE A 358 14.94 -2.32 0.80
CA ILE A 358 15.45 -1.89 2.11
C ILE A 358 16.09 -3.07 2.86
N LEU A 359 15.48 -4.26 2.79
CA LEU A 359 15.91 -5.43 3.57
C LEU A 359 17.25 -5.99 3.12
N TYR A 360 17.61 -5.89 1.83
CA TYR A 360 18.76 -6.58 1.26
C TYR A 360 19.70 -5.64 0.51
N THR A 361 21.01 -5.89 0.64
CA THR A 361 22.05 -5.13 -0.08
C THR A 361 22.06 -5.41 -1.58
N HIS A 362 21.48 -6.53 -2.02
CA HIS A 362 21.23 -6.84 -3.44
C HIS A 362 19.84 -6.41 -3.91
N HIS A 363 19.02 -5.85 -3.02
CA HIS A 363 17.69 -5.29 -3.31
C HIS A 363 16.67 -6.26 -3.93
N GLY A 364 16.89 -7.57 -3.78
CA GLY A 364 16.12 -8.61 -4.48
C GLY A 364 16.40 -8.72 -5.99
N ILE A 365 17.29 -7.90 -6.55
CA ILE A 365 17.59 -7.91 -7.99
C ILE A 365 18.33 -9.19 -8.36
N GLY A 366 17.85 -9.89 -9.38
CA GLY A 366 18.46 -11.13 -9.88
C GLY A 366 18.54 -12.24 -8.83
N THR A 367 17.79 -12.13 -7.73
CA THR A 367 17.84 -13.05 -6.60
C THR A 367 16.49 -13.72 -6.42
N GLY A 368 16.49 -15.06 -6.38
CA GLY A 368 15.31 -15.85 -6.06
C GLY A 368 15.24 -16.14 -4.56
N PHE A 369 14.02 -16.19 -4.02
CA PHE A 369 13.75 -16.61 -2.65
C PHE A 369 13.03 -17.95 -2.68
N SER A 370 13.72 -19.03 -2.30
CA SER A 370 13.18 -20.39 -2.28
C SER A 370 12.37 -20.70 -1.02
N GLY A 371 12.50 -19.84 0.00
CA GLY A 371 11.95 -20.08 1.34
C GLY A 371 12.98 -20.66 2.31
N GLY A 372 14.23 -20.86 1.87
CA GLY A 372 15.32 -21.28 2.74
C GLY A 372 15.76 -20.13 3.65
N TYR A 373 15.80 -20.36 4.96
CA TYR A 373 15.94 -19.26 5.93
C TYR A 373 17.29 -18.52 5.81
N HIS A 374 18.34 -19.21 5.36
CA HIS A 374 19.65 -18.63 5.08
C HIS A 374 19.64 -17.51 4.02
N GLU A 375 18.57 -17.38 3.23
CA GLU A 375 18.38 -16.30 2.25
C GLU A 375 17.92 -14.98 2.92
N TYR A 376 17.36 -15.06 4.14
CA TYR A 376 16.76 -13.94 4.87
C TYR A 376 17.61 -13.42 6.03
N PHE A 377 18.74 -14.09 6.30
CA PHE A 377 19.65 -13.80 7.39
C PHE A 377 21.11 -13.85 6.92
N GLY A 378 22.03 -13.28 7.70
CA GLY A 378 23.43 -13.16 7.34
C GLY A 378 23.77 -11.89 6.53
N HIS A 379 24.91 -11.95 5.82
CA HIS A 379 25.63 -10.79 5.28
C HIS A 379 24.93 -10.02 4.16
N ASN A 380 23.93 -10.62 3.50
CA ASN A 380 23.19 -9.99 2.41
C ASN A 380 22.06 -9.06 2.91
N VAL A 381 21.75 -9.10 4.21
CA VAL A 381 20.74 -8.22 4.80
C VAL A 381 21.34 -6.86 5.12
N ASP A 382 20.65 -5.80 4.73
CA ASP A 382 20.99 -4.45 5.20
C ASP A 382 20.39 -4.26 6.62
N GLU A 383 21.23 -4.48 7.63
CA GLU A 383 20.81 -4.32 9.02
C GLU A 383 20.39 -2.89 9.38
N ASP A 384 20.96 -1.87 8.73
CA ASP A 384 20.56 -0.48 8.99
C ASP A 384 19.14 -0.22 8.48
N GLY A 385 18.82 -0.76 7.29
CA GLY A 385 17.47 -0.71 6.72
C GLY A 385 16.44 -1.44 7.59
N VAL A 386 16.75 -2.68 8.02
CA VAL A 386 15.87 -3.45 8.92
C VAL A 386 15.62 -2.71 10.23
N VAL A 387 16.67 -2.16 10.86
CA VAL A 387 16.56 -1.44 12.13
C VAL A 387 15.74 -0.16 11.99
N TYR A 388 15.90 0.57 10.88
CA TYR A 388 15.03 1.71 10.59
C TYR A 388 13.55 1.31 10.55
N LEU A 389 13.21 0.21 9.88
CA LEU A 389 11.83 -0.29 9.83
C LEU A 389 11.31 -0.72 11.22
N MET A 390 12.16 -1.32 12.05
CA MET A 390 11.83 -1.68 13.44
C MET A 390 11.51 -0.43 14.28
N VAL A 391 12.39 0.58 14.22
CA VAL A 391 12.21 1.84 14.96
C VAL A 391 10.99 2.62 14.44
N ALA A 392 10.75 2.62 13.13
CA ALA A 392 9.60 3.27 12.53
C ALA A 392 8.27 2.63 12.98
N ASN A 393 8.17 1.30 12.96
CA ASN A 393 6.97 0.61 13.41
C ASN A 393 6.77 0.74 14.93
N GLU A 394 7.83 0.67 15.74
CA GLU A 394 7.78 0.93 17.18
C GLU A 394 7.22 2.33 17.46
N MET A 395 7.77 3.35 16.81
CA MET A 395 7.29 4.73 16.94
C MET A 395 5.81 4.85 16.56
N LEU A 396 5.42 4.32 15.41
CA LEU A 396 4.06 4.45 14.90
C LEU A 396 3.05 3.80 15.85
N HIS A 397 3.26 2.56 16.26
CA HIS A 397 2.30 1.86 17.12
C HIS A 397 2.32 2.35 18.57
N ASN A 398 3.42 2.93 19.05
CA ASN A 398 3.46 3.56 20.37
C ASN A 398 2.65 4.85 20.43
N ILE A 399 2.72 5.66 19.38
CA ILE A 399 2.05 6.97 19.31
C ILE A 399 0.61 6.80 18.80
N TYR A 400 0.39 5.85 17.88
CA TYR A 400 -0.87 5.58 17.21
C TYR A 400 -1.19 4.07 17.24
N PRO A 401 -1.69 3.53 18.36
CA PRO A 401 -1.95 2.08 18.49
C PRO A 401 -2.92 1.50 17.44
N GLU A 402 -3.80 2.34 16.91
CA GLU A 402 -4.79 1.97 15.89
C GLU A 402 -4.25 2.06 14.45
N CYS A 403 -3.01 2.51 14.24
CA CYS A 403 -2.46 2.63 12.90
C CYS A 403 -2.31 1.26 12.23
N ILE A 404 -2.26 1.27 10.89
CA ILE A 404 -1.97 0.09 10.08
C ILE A 404 -0.69 0.32 9.28
N THR A 405 0.27 -0.60 9.37
CA THR A 405 1.45 -0.61 8.49
C THR A 405 1.49 -1.86 7.61
N ILE A 406 1.64 -1.66 6.30
CA ILE A 406 1.70 -2.72 5.29
C ILE A 406 3.09 -2.72 4.66
N ALA A 407 3.75 -3.87 4.60
CA ALA A 407 5.00 -4.04 3.87
C ALA A 407 4.76 -4.55 2.45
N GLU A 408 5.28 -3.83 1.45
CA GLU A 408 5.48 -4.36 0.11
C GLU A 408 6.80 -5.14 0.05
N ASP A 409 6.73 -6.42 0.42
CA ASP A 409 7.87 -7.34 0.40
C ASP A 409 7.56 -8.59 -0.41
N VAL A 410 8.32 -8.77 -1.50
CA VAL A 410 8.23 -9.95 -2.37
C VAL A 410 9.02 -11.14 -1.83
N SER A 411 10.07 -10.90 -1.02
CA SER A 411 10.94 -12.00 -0.53
C SER A 411 10.20 -12.94 0.39
N GLY A 412 9.36 -12.39 1.28
CA GLY A 412 8.69 -13.14 2.33
C GLY A 412 9.53 -13.37 3.56
N MET A 413 10.26 -12.33 3.97
CA MET A 413 11.07 -12.34 5.17
C MET A 413 10.29 -12.83 6.40
N PRO A 414 10.77 -13.88 7.10
CA PRO A 414 10.18 -14.32 8.36
C PRO A 414 10.18 -13.21 9.42
N ALA A 415 9.11 -13.15 10.22
CA ALA A 415 8.95 -12.19 11.31
C ALA A 415 8.87 -10.72 10.88
N LEU A 416 8.61 -10.44 9.60
CA LEU A 416 8.38 -9.09 9.11
C LEU A 416 7.10 -8.49 9.71
N CYS A 417 6.05 -9.31 9.86
CA CYS A 417 4.75 -8.88 10.39
C CYS A 417 4.48 -9.38 11.82
N LEU A 418 5.55 -9.46 12.62
CA LEU A 418 5.49 -9.76 14.05
C LEU A 418 5.99 -8.55 14.85
N LYS A 419 5.48 -8.41 16.07
CA LYS A 419 5.77 -7.27 16.96
C LYS A 419 7.24 -7.19 17.36
N LEU A 420 7.75 -5.98 17.60
CA LEU A 420 9.14 -5.76 17.99
C LEU A 420 9.48 -6.43 19.33
N SER A 421 8.55 -6.44 20.30
CA SER A 421 8.78 -7.13 21.58
C SER A 421 8.99 -8.65 21.47
N LEU A 422 8.65 -9.27 20.33
CA LEU A 422 9.00 -10.65 20.01
C LEU A 422 10.34 -10.77 19.26
N GLY A 423 10.87 -9.67 18.72
CA GLY A 423 12.00 -9.63 17.80
C GLY A 423 11.62 -9.53 16.32
N GLY A 424 10.35 -9.24 16.01
CA GLY A 424 9.91 -8.97 14.64
C GLY A 424 10.20 -7.53 14.18
N VAL A 425 9.87 -7.24 12.92
CA VAL A 425 10.07 -5.90 12.33
C VAL A 425 8.92 -4.93 12.67
N GLY A 426 7.75 -5.44 13.03
CA GLY A 426 6.63 -4.65 13.54
C GLY A 426 5.56 -4.25 12.53
N PHE A 427 5.57 -4.78 11.31
CA PHE A 427 4.47 -4.53 10.36
C PHE A 427 3.18 -5.24 10.78
N ASP A 428 2.03 -4.65 10.47
CA ASP A 428 0.74 -5.32 10.64
C ASP A 428 0.50 -6.37 9.56
N TYR A 429 0.76 -6.01 8.29
CA TYR A 429 0.51 -6.87 7.14
C TYR A 429 1.68 -6.86 6.16
N ARG A 430 1.74 -7.89 5.31
CA ARG A 430 2.48 -7.85 4.04
C ARG A 430 1.58 -8.13 2.85
N LEU A 431 1.99 -7.70 1.66
CA LEU A 431 1.31 -8.02 0.41
C LEU A 431 1.59 -9.48 -0.02
N ALA A 432 0.55 -10.20 -0.46
CA ALA A 432 0.66 -11.57 -0.99
C ALA A 432 1.01 -11.55 -2.49
N MET A 433 2.20 -11.07 -2.82
CA MET A 433 2.61 -10.73 -4.19
C MET A 433 2.69 -11.93 -5.16
N ALA A 434 2.81 -13.15 -4.66
CA ALA A 434 2.81 -14.36 -5.49
C ALA A 434 1.44 -14.71 -6.10
N VAL A 435 0.35 -14.16 -5.55
CA VAL A 435 -1.02 -14.49 -5.99
C VAL A 435 -1.34 -13.96 -7.39
N PRO A 436 -1.08 -12.67 -7.72
CA PRO A 436 -1.20 -12.17 -9.09
C PRO A 436 -0.35 -12.94 -10.10
N ASP A 437 0.92 -13.21 -9.78
CA ASP A 437 1.83 -13.95 -10.67
C ASP A 437 1.28 -15.32 -11.06
N MET A 438 0.69 -16.02 -10.09
CA MET A 438 0.01 -17.29 -10.35
C MET A 438 -1.15 -17.11 -11.34
N TRP A 439 -2.02 -16.12 -11.13
CA TRP A 439 -3.18 -15.91 -12.01
C TRP A 439 -2.77 -15.52 -13.42
N ILE A 440 -1.81 -14.61 -13.57
CA ILE A 440 -1.26 -14.21 -14.87
C ILE A 440 -0.69 -15.44 -15.58
N LYS A 441 0.14 -16.23 -14.89
CA LYS A 441 0.75 -17.44 -15.45
C LYS A 441 -0.31 -18.43 -15.91
N ILE A 442 -1.32 -18.69 -15.07
CA ILE A 442 -2.43 -19.59 -15.40
C ILE A 442 -3.15 -19.09 -16.66
N LEU A 443 -3.53 -17.81 -16.72
CA LEU A 443 -4.28 -17.24 -17.83
C LEU A 443 -3.47 -17.13 -19.13
N LYS A 444 -2.16 -16.93 -19.03
CA LYS A 444 -1.25 -16.77 -20.16
C LYS A 444 -0.79 -18.10 -20.75
N GLU A 445 -0.53 -19.09 -19.90
CA GLU A 445 0.20 -20.30 -20.28
C GLU A 445 -0.64 -21.58 -20.23
N THR A 446 -1.81 -21.56 -19.58
CA THR A 446 -2.57 -22.78 -19.27
C THR A 446 -4.01 -22.72 -19.76
N LYS A 447 -4.49 -23.79 -20.40
CA LYS A 447 -5.91 -23.93 -20.76
C LYS A 447 -6.75 -24.26 -19.52
N ASP A 448 -8.02 -23.85 -19.51
CA ASP A 448 -8.94 -24.06 -18.37
C ASP A 448 -8.98 -25.53 -17.88
N GLU A 449 -9.00 -26.51 -18.79
CA GLU A 449 -9.01 -27.94 -18.46
C GLU A 449 -7.71 -28.45 -17.80
N ASP A 450 -6.62 -27.70 -17.92
CA ASP A 450 -5.30 -28.02 -17.38
C ASP A 450 -4.97 -27.21 -16.11
N TRP A 451 -5.90 -26.37 -15.62
CA TRP A 451 -5.70 -25.65 -14.37
C TRP A 451 -5.54 -26.63 -13.20
N ASP A 452 -4.45 -26.46 -12.45
CA ASP A 452 -4.14 -27.24 -11.25
C ASP A 452 -4.80 -26.59 -10.03
N ILE A 453 -5.91 -27.20 -9.59
CA ILE A 453 -6.70 -26.70 -8.46
C ILE A 453 -5.91 -26.82 -7.16
N GLY A 454 -5.10 -27.85 -7.02
CA GLY A 454 -4.18 -28.05 -5.92
C GLY A 454 -3.14 -26.93 -5.82
N ASN A 455 -2.57 -26.48 -6.94
CA ASN A 455 -1.61 -25.38 -6.98
C ASN A 455 -2.27 -24.02 -6.71
N ILE A 456 -3.49 -23.80 -7.21
CA ILE A 456 -4.28 -22.59 -6.86
C ILE A 456 -4.51 -22.54 -5.35
N ALA A 457 -5.01 -23.64 -4.79
CA ALA A 457 -5.26 -23.76 -3.37
C ALA A 457 -3.96 -23.59 -2.55
N PHE A 458 -2.87 -24.21 -2.99
CA PHE A 458 -1.56 -24.11 -2.34
C PHE A 458 -1.07 -22.67 -2.34
N THR A 459 -1.04 -21.98 -3.48
CA THR A 459 -0.52 -20.60 -3.57
C THR A 459 -1.32 -19.63 -2.71
N LEU A 460 -2.65 -19.75 -2.70
CA LEU A 460 -3.52 -18.92 -1.86
C LEU A 460 -3.37 -19.21 -0.36
N THR A 461 -2.87 -20.39 0.02
CA THR A 461 -2.74 -20.80 1.43
C THR A 461 -1.30 -20.89 1.93
N ASN A 462 -0.30 -20.82 1.05
CA ASN A 462 1.12 -20.93 1.37
C ASN A 462 1.65 -19.60 1.91
N ARG A 463 1.34 -19.35 3.17
CA ARG A 463 1.63 -18.11 3.91
C ARG A 463 2.01 -18.45 5.34
N ARG A 464 2.76 -17.56 5.96
CA ARG A 464 3.29 -17.78 7.31
C ARG A 464 2.17 -17.68 8.33
N HIS A 465 2.02 -18.71 9.17
CA HIS A 465 0.99 -18.71 10.19
C HIS A 465 1.31 -17.68 11.29
N GLY A 466 0.34 -16.82 11.63
CA GLY A 466 0.50 -15.77 12.65
C GLY A 466 1.02 -14.43 12.13
N GLU A 467 1.35 -14.34 10.84
CA GLU A 467 1.70 -13.11 10.14
C GLU A 467 0.59 -12.79 9.13
N LYS A 468 -0.03 -11.60 9.23
CA LYS A 468 -1.19 -11.26 8.40
C LYS A 468 -0.75 -10.90 6.98
N THR A 469 -1.55 -11.28 5.98
CA THR A 469 -1.31 -10.88 4.58
C THR A 469 -2.53 -10.23 3.93
N ILE A 470 -2.29 -9.22 3.10
CA ILE A 470 -3.29 -8.65 2.19
C ILE A 470 -3.19 -9.39 0.86
N ALA A 471 -4.28 -10.06 0.47
CA ALA A 471 -4.36 -10.78 -0.80
C ALA A 471 -5.07 -9.95 -1.86
N TYR A 472 -4.63 -10.09 -3.11
CA TYR A 472 -5.23 -9.42 -4.26
C TYR A 472 -5.00 -10.28 -5.50
N ALA A 473 -5.93 -10.19 -6.45
CA ALA A 473 -5.90 -11.04 -7.64
C ALA A 473 -5.04 -10.45 -8.77
N GLU A 474 -4.92 -9.12 -8.78
CA GLU A 474 -4.12 -8.30 -9.69
C GLU A 474 -3.86 -6.95 -9.00
N SER A 475 -2.74 -6.30 -9.31
CA SER A 475 -2.36 -4.98 -8.76
C SER A 475 -2.28 -3.90 -9.84
N HIS A 476 -1.85 -2.71 -9.42
CA HIS A 476 -1.46 -1.62 -10.31
C HIS A 476 -0.35 -2.00 -11.31
N ASP A 477 0.56 -2.92 -10.97
CA ASP A 477 1.62 -3.37 -11.89
C ASP A 477 1.04 -4.09 -13.12
N GLN A 478 0.10 -5.02 -12.92
CA GLN A 478 -0.57 -5.70 -14.02
C GLN A 478 -1.48 -4.80 -14.84
N ALA A 479 -1.90 -3.67 -14.26
CA ALA A 479 -2.65 -2.67 -15.00
C ALA A 479 -1.74 -1.84 -15.92
N LEU A 480 -0.43 -1.75 -15.70
CA LEU A 480 0.49 -0.94 -16.51
C LEU A 480 0.71 -1.52 -17.92
N VAL A 481 1.11 -0.64 -18.84
CA VAL A 481 1.54 -1.00 -20.19
C VAL A 481 2.67 -2.04 -20.14
N GLY A 482 2.50 -3.13 -20.88
CA GLY A 482 3.45 -4.25 -20.89
C GLY A 482 2.89 -5.52 -20.25
N ASP A 483 1.81 -5.41 -19.47
CA ASP A 483 0.98 -6.54 -19.03
C ASP A 483 -0.50 -6.31 -19.42
N LYS A 484 -1.39 -7.16 -18.92
CA LYS A 484 -2.84 -7.08 -19.09
C LYS A 484 -3.54 -7.29 -17.75
N THR A 485 -4.64 -6.57 -17.53
CA THR A 485 -5.60 -6.87 -16.46
C THR A 485 -6.17 -8.29 -16.62
N LEU A 486 -6.70 -8.87 -15.54
CA LEU A 486 -7.37 -10.19 -15.59
C LEU A 486 -8.46 -10.21 -16.66
N MET A 487 -9.22 -9.13 -16.77
CA MET A 487 -10.30 -9.04 -17.76
C MET A 487 -9.76 -9.00 -19.20
N MET A 488 -8.65 -8.31 -19.44
CA MET A 488 -7.97 -8.30 -20.75
C MET A 488 -7.32 -9.65 -21.09
N TRP A 489 -6.82 -10.40 -20.10
CA TRP A 489 -6.39 -11.79 -20.30
C TRP A 489 -7.55 -12.72 -20.64
N LEU A 490 -8.73 -12.49 -20.06
CA LEU A 490 -9.90 -13.35 -20.20
C LEU A 490 -10.67 -13.13 -21.50
N CYS A 491 -10.83 -11.87 -21.93
CA CYS A 491 -11.71 -11.48 -23.03
C CYS A 491 -11.02 -10.79 -24.20
N ASP A 492 -9.83 -10.20 -23.97
CA ASP A 492 -9.06 -9.46 -24.97
C ASP A 492 -9.96 -8.49 -25.78
N LYS A 493 -9.81 -8.44 -27.11
CA LYS A 493 -10.53 -7.54 -28.00
C LYS A 493 -12.06 -7.70 -28.01
N GLU A 494 -12.61 -8.83 -27.57
CA GLU A 494 -14.08 -8.99 -27.52
C GLU A 494 -14.72 -8.05 -26.50
N MET A 495 -13.94 -7.52 -25.54
CA MET A 495 -14.43 -6.49 -24.63
C MET A 495 -14.98 -5.26 -25.37
N TYR A 496 -14.39 -4.89 -26.52
CA TYR A 496 -14.77 -3.68 -27.26
C TYR A 496 -16.05 -3.85 -28.09
N THR A 497 -16.48 -5.08 -28.36
CA THR A 497 -17.64 -5.37 -29.24
C THR A 497 -18.79 -6.07 -28.52
N ASN A 498 -18.49 -6.83 -27.46
CA ASN A 498 -19.42 -7.73 -26.80
C ASN A 498 -19.62 -7.42 -25.31
N MET A 499 -19.25 -6.22 -24.85
CA MET A 499 -19.64 -5.78 -23.50
C MET A 499 -20.99 -5.05 -23.46
N SER A 500 -21.70 -4.89 -24.59
CA SER A 500 -23.09 -4.42 -24.58
C SER A 500 -24.05 -5.54 -24.22
N THR A 501 -25.01 -5.26 -23.35
CA THR A 501 -26.14 -6.15 -23.04
C THR A 501 -27.06 -6.41 -24.24
N LEU A 502 -26.97 -5.59 -25.30
CA LEU A 502 -27.75 -5.70 -26.53
C LEU A 502 -27.08 -6.60 -27.58
N THR A 503 -25.80 -6.89 -27.45
CA THR A 503 -25.08 -7.81 -28.34
C THR A 503 -25.09 -9.22 -27.78
N GLU A 504 -24.75 -10.21 -28.62
CA GLU A 504 -24.62 -11.60 -28.18
C GLU A 504 -23.66 -11.70 -26.99
N ASN A 505 -24.06 -12.46 -25.96
CA ASN A 505 -23.17 -12.87 -24.89
C ASN A 505 -22.35 -14.06 -25.38
N THR A 506 -21.21 -13.77 -26.02
CA THR A 506 -20.37 -14.82 -26.61
C THR A 506 -19.83 -15.75 -25.52
N PRO A 507 -19.46 -17.00 -25.84
CA PRO A 507 -18.82 -17.90 -24.88
C PRO A 507 -17.54 -17.34 -24.25
N ILE A 508 -16.85 -16.39 -24.91
CA ILE A 508 -15.66 -15.72 -24.40
C ILE A 508 -16.02 -14.69 -23.33
N ILE A 509 -17.01 -13.82 -23.60
CA ILE A 509 -17.49 -12.85 -22.60
C ILE A 509 -18.13 -13.56 -21.40
N ASP A 510 -18.92 -14.60 -21.64
CA ASP A 510 -19.53 -15.41 -20.57
C ASP A 510 -18.46 -16.08 -19.70
N ARG A 511 -17.44 -16.68 -20.32
CA ARG A 511 -16.25 -17.21 -19.63
C ARG A 511 -15.55 -16.14 -18.80
N GLY A 512 -15.30 -14.97 -19.39
CA GLY A 512 -14.54 -13.92 -18.74
C GLY A 512 -15.26 -13.31 -17.54
N ILE A 513 -16.55 -13.00 -17.69
CA ILE A 513 -17.37 -12.51 -16.57
C ILE A 513 -17.40 -13.55 -15.45
N ALA A 514 -17.61 -14.83 -15.76
CA ALA A 514 -17.65 -15.87 -14.75
C ALA A 514 -16.30 -16.05 -14.02
N LEU A 515 -15.20 -16.21 -14.77
CA LEU A 515 -13.87 -16.44 -14.18
C LEU A 515 -13.34 -15.20 -13.45
N HIS A 516 -13.62 -13.98 -13.92
CA HIS A 516 -13.24 -12.76 -13.20
C HIS A 516 -13.83 -12.74 -11.79
N LYS A 517 -15.14 -13.03 -11.66
CA LYS A 517 -15.82 -13.14 -10.36
C LYS A 517 -15.21 -14.26 -9.51
N MET A 518 -15.01 -15.44 -10.09
CA MET A 518 -14.49 -16.60 -9.35
C MET A 518 -13.06 -16.42 -8.85
N ILE A 519 -12.17 -15.85 -9.67
CA ILE A 519 -10.77 -15.57 -9.31
C ILE A 519 -10.74 -14.58 -8.15
N ARG A 520 -11.47 -13.47 -8.25
CA ARG A 520 -11.55 -12.48 -7.17
C ARG A 520 -12.13 -13.08 -5.90
N LEU A 521 -13.20 -13.87 -6.01
CA LEU A 521 -13.85 -14.51 -4.86
C LEU A 521 -12.96 -15.52 -4.14
N VAL A 522 -12.27 -16.38 -4.88
CA VAL A 522 -11.38 -17.39 -4.26
C VAL A 522 -10.17 -16.72 -3.62
N THR A 523 -9.60 -15.69 -4.24
CA THR A 523 -8.53 -14.89 -3.63
C THR A 523 -9.02 -14.19 -2.35
N HIS A 524 -10.22 -13.61 -2.37
CA HIS A 524 -10.82 -12.93 -1.21
C HIS A 524 -11.19 -13.89 -0.07
N GLY A 525 -11.64 -15.10 -0.40
CA GLY A 525 -12.05 -16.12 0.57
C GLY A 525 -10.88 -16.91 1.16
N LEU A 526 -9.82 -17.15 0.38
CA LEU A 526 -8.76 -18.10 0.73
C LEU A 526 -7.37 -17.46 0.91
N GLY A 527 -7.11 -16.30 0.28
CA GLY A 527 -5.76 -15.77 0.08
C GLY A 527 -5.12 -15.03 1.25
N GLY A 528 -5.89 -14.50 2.21
CA GLY A 528 -5.34 -13.56 3.20
C GLY A 528 -6.21 -13.24 4.42
N GLU A 529 -5.69 -12.37 5.30
CA GLU A 529 -6.42 -11.68 6.38
C GLU A 529 -6.91 -10.28 5.98
N GLY A 530 -6.58 -9.83 4.78
CA GLY A 530 -7.19 -8.69 4.14
C GLY A 530 -7.25 -8.88 2.63
N TYR A 531 -7.99 -8.01 1.96
CA TYR A 531 -8.15 -8.00 0.52
C TYR A 531 -7.79 -6.64 -0.05
N LEU A 532 -7.18 -6.61 -1.24
CA LEU A 532 -6.89 -5.37 -1.98
C LEU A 532 -7.44 -5.46 -3.40
N ASN A 533 -7.91 -4.32 -3.90
CA ASN A 533 -8.33 -4.10 -5.28
C ASN A 533 -7.80 -2.76 -5.78
N PHE A 534 -7.16 -2.76 -6.95
CA PHE A 534 -6.76 -1.54 -7.62
C PHE A 534 -7.90 -0.94 -8.44
N GLU A 535 -8.05 0.39 -8.39
CA GLU A 535 -9.19 1.11 -8.96
C GLU A 535 -9.48 0.74 -10.43
N GLY A 536 -10.72 0.37 -10.71
CA GLY A 536 -11.18 -0.09 -12.03
C GLY A 536 -11.21 -1.61 -12.19
N ASN A 537 -10.33 -2.35 -11.51
CA ASN A 537 -10.29 -3.81 -11.64
C ASN A 537 -11.53 -4.46 -11.02
N GLU A 538 -12.25 -3.78 -10.14
CA GLU A 538 -13.49 -4.29 -9.53
C GLU A 538 -14.59 -4.59 -10.55
N PHE A 539 -14.62 -3.81 -11.63
CA PHE A 539 -15.58 -3.98 -12.73
C PHE A 539 -14.96 -4.53 -14.02
N GLY A 540 -13.70 -5.00 -13.96
CA GLY A 540 -13.00 -5.49 -15.14
C GLY A 540 -12.75 -4.39 -16.16
N HIS A 541 -12.15 -3.27 -15.74
CA HIS A 541 -11.78 -2.17 -16.63
C HIS A 541 -11.00 -2.67 -17.87
N PRO A 542 -11.37 -2.24 -19.09
CA PRO A 542 -10.70 -2.66 -20.32
C PRO A 542 -9.30 -2.02 -20.46
N GLU A 543 -8.60 -2.34 -21.55
CA GLU A 543 -7.33 -1.70 -21.94
C GLU A 543 -6.23 -1.90 -20.87
N TRP A 544 -5.38 -0.89 -20.71
CA TRP A 544 -4.28 -0.83 -19.74
C TRP A 544 -4.08 0.62 -19.31
N LEU A 545 -3.26 0.82 -18.28
CA LEU A 545 -2.81 2.09 -17.76
C LEU A 545 -1.46 2.43 -18.39
N ASP A 546 -1.33 3.60 -19.02
CA ASP A 546 -0.05 4.10 -19.51
C ASP A 546 0.02 5.60 -19.23
N PHE A 547 1.11 6.02 -18.59
CA PHE A 547 1.32 7.41 -18.23
C PHE A 547 1.97 8.19 -19.39
N PRO A 548 1.80 9.51 -19.45
CA PRO A 548 2.46 10.36 -20.44
C PRO A 548 3.98 10.20 -20.37
N ARG A 549 4.58 9.78 -21.49
CA ARG A 549 6.03 9.63 -21.66
C ARG A 549 6.41 9.78 -23.13
N GLU A 550 7.71 9.95 -23.41
CA GLU A 550 8.21 10.09 -24.78
C GLU A 550 7.71 8.97 -25.71
N GLY A 551 7.74 7.73 -25.23
CA GLY A 551 7.34 6.54 -26.01
C GLY A 551 5.87 6.45 -26.41
N ASN A 552 4.99 7.32 -25.89
CA ASN A 552 3.58 7.43 -26.32
C ASN A 552 3.19 8.86 -26.72
N GLY A 553 4.17 9.72 -26.98
CA GLY A 553 3.93 11.11 -27.37
C GLY A 553 3.34 11.97 -26.25
N ASN A 554 3.66 11.67 -24.99
CA ASN A 554 3.10 12.33 -23.79
C ASN A 554 1.57 12.26 -23.73
N SER A 555 1.00 11.12 -24.13
CA SER A 555 -0.45 10.92 -24.15
C SER A 555 -0.99 10.65 -22.75
N PHE A 556 -2.08 11.33 -22.40
CA PHE A 556 -2.89 11.04 -21.22
C PHE A 556 -4.05 10.08 -21.52
N HIS A 557 -4.16 9.57 -22.75
CA HIS A 557 -5.32 8.78 -23.17
C HIS A 557 -5.54 7.52 -22.31
N TYR A 558 -4.48 6.87 -21.84
CA TYR A 558 -4.56 5.69 -20.98
C TYR A 558 -4.32 6.00 -19.50
N ALA A 559 -3.99 7.26 -19.15
CA ALA A 559 -3.78 7.70 -17.78
C ALA A 559 -5.10 8.17 -17.15
N ARG A 560 -6.13 7.29 -17.19
CA ARG A 560 -7.51 7.62 -16.80
C ARG A 560 -8.28 6.36 -16.36
N ARG A 561 -9.44 6.56 -15.74
CA ARG A 561 -10.39 5.50 -15.37
C ARG A 561 -11.76 5.75 -15.95
N GLN A 562 -12.22 4.81 -16.77
CA GLN A 562 -13.48 4.88 -17.48
C GLN A 562 -14.68 4.53 -16.58
N PHE A 563 -14.84 5.23 -15.45
CA PHE A 563 -15.95 4.98 -14.50
C PHE A 563 -17.33 5.20 -15.13
N ASN A 564 -17.42 5.90 -16.26
CA ASN A 564 -18.64 5.99 -17.06
C ASN A 564 -19.12 4.61 -17.59
N LEU A 565 -18.25 3.61 -17.71
CA LEU A 565 -18.62 2.27 -18.21
C LEU A 565 -19.54 1.50 -17.25
N ILE A 566 -19.44 1.75 -15.94
CA ILE A 566 -20.30 1.13 -14.93
C ILE A 566 -21.59 1.92 -14.67
N ASP A 567 -21.64 3.18 -15.12
CA ASP A 567 -22.84 4.02 -15.04
C ASP A 567 -23.80 3.80 -16.23
N ASP A 568 -23.34 3.12 -17.29
CA ASP A 568 -24.17 2.79 -18.46
C ASP A 568 -24.86 1.43 -18.29
N ASP A 569 -26.18 1.47 -18.11
CA ASP A 569 -27.02 0.28 -17.96
C ASP A 569 -27.04 -0.65 -19.18
N LEU A 570 -26.58 -0.19 -20.35
CA LEU A 570 -26.48 -1.02 -21.54
C LEU A 570 -25.17 -1.80 -21.60
N LEU A 571 -24.25 -1.62 -20.66
CA LEU A 571 -22.98 -2.35 -20.61
C LEU A 571 -22.94 -3.41 -19.51
N ARG A 572 -22.09 -4.43 -19.72
CA ARG A 572 -21.93 -5.60 -18.85
C ARG A 572 -20.96 -5.37 -17.68
N TYR A 573 -20.19 -4.26 -17.66
CA TYR A 573 -19.26 -3.94 -16.56
C TYR A 573 -19.97 -3.82 -15.21
N LYS A 574 -21.21 -3.31 -15.20
CA LYS A 574 -22.04 -3.22 -14.00
C LYS A 574 -22.25 -4.56 -13.29
N PHE A 575 -22.24 -5.68 -14.03
CA PHE A 575 -22.39 -7.00 -13.44
C PHE A 575 -21.21 -7.40 -12.56
N LEU A 576 -19.99 -7.04 -12.98
CA LEU A 576 -18.77 -7.27 -12.20
C LEU A 576 -18.72 -6.32 -10.99
N ASN A 577 -19.15 -5.07 -11.17
CA ASN A 577 -19.24 -4.08 -10.11
C ASN A 577 -20.25 -4.47 -9.01
N GLU A 578 -21.45 -4.94 -9.38
CA GLU A 578 -22.46 -5.39 -8.43
C GLU A 578 -22.03 -6.67 -7.71
N PHE A 579 -21.31 -7.57 -8.40
CA PHE A 579 -20.71 -8.74 -7.76
C PHE A 579 -19.67 -8.34 -6.72
N ASP A 580 -18.80 -7.38 -7.05
CA ASP A 580 -17.79 -6.89 -6.13
C ASP A 580 -18.44 -6.30 -4.87
N ALA A 581 -19.43 -5.43 -5.03
CA ALA A 581 -20.18 -4.87 -3.91
C ALA A 581 -20.76 -5.99 -3.03
N ALA A 582 -21.41 -6.98 -3.63
CA ALA A 582 -21.97 -8.12 -2.90
C ALA A 582 -20.90 -8.91 -2.15
N MET A 583 -19.71 -9.11 -2.74
CA MET A 583 -18.58 -9.80 -2.11
C MET A 583 -18.07 -9.04 -0.88
N GLN A 584 -17.81 -7.73 -1.00
CA GLN A 584 -17.31 -6.91 0.11
C GLN A 584 -18.34 -6.79 1.24
N HIS A 585 -19.62 -6.55 0.92
CA HIS A 585 -20.70 -6.46 1.91
C HIS A 585 -20.93 -7.79 2.61
N LEU A 586 -20.81 -8.92 1.90
CA LEU A 586 -20.91 -10.24 2.53
C LEU A 586 -19.74 -10.48 3.49
N GLU A 587 -18.53 -10.02 3.17
CA GLU A 587 -17.40 -10.11 4.11
C GLU A 587 -17.67 -9.28 5.37
N SER A 588 -18.22 -8.07 5.23
CA SER A 588 -18.57 -7.24 6.39
C SER A 588 -19.57 -7.93 7.36
N LYS A 589 -20.37 -8.87 6.85
CA LYS A 589 -21.36 -9.64 7.61
C LYS A 589 -20.77 -10.89 8.27
N TYR A 590 -19.97 -11.66 7.53
CA TYR A 590 -19.47 -12.97 7.97
C TYR A 590 -18.01 -12.95 8.45
N MET A 591 -17.29 -11.85 8.21
CA MET A 591 -15.97 -11.51 8.74
C MET A 591 -14.90 -12.57 8.49
N TRP A 592 -14.92 -13.21 7.32
CA TRP A 592 -14.03 -14.35 7.04
C TRP A 592 -12.57 -13.95 6.88
N LEU A 593 -12.25 -12.71 6.49
CA LEU A 593 -10.86 -12.27 6.41
C LEU A 593 -10.22 -12.25 7.82
N SER A 594 -10.99 -11.91 8.85
CA SER A 594 -10.53 -11.96 10.25
C SER A 594 -10.59 -13.35 10.89
N ALA A 595 -11.12 -14.35 10.18
CA ALA A 595 -11.20 -15.71 10.69
C ALA A 595 -9.89 -16.47 10.44
N PRO A 596 -9.61 -17.52 11.24
CA PRO A 596 -8.52 -18.44 10.96
C PRO A 596 -8.53 -18.95 9.51
N GLN A 597 -7.35 -19.39 9.06
CA GLN A 597 -7.17 -19.95 7.73
C GLN A 597 -8.20 -21.07 7.45
N ALA A 598 -8.70 -21.08 6.21
CA ALA A 598 -9.74 -22.00 5.78
C ALA A 598 -9.31 -23.48 5.91
N TYR A 599 -10.28 -24.35 6.14
CA TYR A 599 -10.11 -25.80 5.98
C TYR A 599 -10.51 -26.21 4.56
N ILE A 600 -9.55 -26.63 3.73
CA ILE A 600 -9.82 -27.11 2.38
C ILE A 600 -10.18 -28.60 2.44
N SER A 601 -11.43 -28.93 2.14
CA SER A 601 -11.90 -30.33 2.15
C SER A 601 -11.68 -31.00 0.80
N LEU A 602 -11.77 -30.29 -0.32
CA LEU A 602 -11.64 -30.87 -1.65
C LEU A 602 -10.86 -29.97 -2.61
N LYS A 603 -9.93 -30.57 -3.34
CA LYS A 603 -9.21 -29.99 -4.49
C LYS A 603 -9.18 -31.05 -5.60
N ASN A 604 -10.27 -31.13 -6.36
CA ASN A 604 -10.48 -32.19 -7.34
C ASN A 604 -10.01 -31.73 -8.73
N GLU A 605 -8.92 -32.32 -9.21
CA GLU A 605 -8.34 -31.96 -10.51
C GLU A 605 -9.18 -32.39 -11.71
N ASN A 606 -9.90 -33.50 -11.61
CA ASN A 606 -10.69 -34.01 -12.73
C ASN A 606 -11.98 -33.22 -12.91
N ASP A 607 -12.65 -32.93 -11.79
CA ASP A 607 -13.89 -32.16 -11.79
C ASP A 607 -13.62 -30.65 -11.80
N LYS A 608 -12.37 -30.23 -11.56
CA LYS A 608 -11.97 -28.82 -11.38
C LYS A 608 -12.77 -28.13 -10.26
N VAL A 609 -13.02 -28.85 -9.17
CA VAL A 609 -13.82 -28.37 -8.05
C VAL A 609 -12.96 -28.14 -6.81
N LEU A 610 -13.08 -26.95 -6.23
CA LEU A 610 -12.48 -26.56 -4.95
C LEU A 610 -13.58 -26.38 -3.90
N VAL A 611 -13.41 -27.01 -2.73
CA VAL A 611 -14.32 -26.86 -1.59
C VAL A 611 -13.52 -26.56 -0.33
N PHE A 612 -13.94 -25.53 0.40
CA PHE A 612 -13.34 -25.18 1.68
C PHE A 612 -14.37 -24.57 2.65
N GLU A 613 -14.04 -24.58 3.93
CA GLU A 613 -14.80 -23.91 4.98
C GLU A 613 -13.97 -22.78 5.61
N ARG A 614 -14.56 -21.59 5.73
CA ARG A 614 -13.95 -20.45 6.44
C ARG A 614 -15.04 -19.63 7.12
N ALA A 615 -14.82 -19.26 8.38
CA ALA A 615 -15.79 -18.52 9.21
C ALA A 615 -17.20 -19.15 9.27
N GLY A 616 -17.28 -20.49 9.31
CA GLY A 616 -18.56 -21.21 9.34
C GLY A 616 -19.32 -21.21 7.99
N LEU A 617 -18.74 -20.64 6.94
CA LEU A 617 -19.26 -20.69 5.58
C LEU A 617 -18.67 -21.87 4.82
N LEU A 618 -19.48 -22.50 3.98
CA LEU A 618 -19.08 -23.54 3.04
C LEU A 618 -18.94 -22.93 1.63
N TRP A 619 -17.75 -23.00 1.06
CA TRP A 619 -17.38 -22.43 -0.23
C TRP A 619 -17.22 -23.55 -1.25
N ILE A 620 -17.89 -23.44 -2.39
CA ILE A 620 -17.94 -24.47 -3.42
C ILE A 620 -17.72 -23.79 -4.77
N LEU A 621 -16.60 -24.09 -5.44
CA LEU A 621 -16.21 -23.45 -6.69
C LEU A 621 -16.00 -24.51 -7.76
N ASN A 622 -16.67 -24.36 -8.91
CA ASN A 622 -16.50 -25.22 -10.07
C ASN A 622 -15.81 -24.47 -11.20
N PHE A 623 -14.51 -24.68 -11.36
CA PHE A 623 -13.69 -24.12 -12.43
C PHE A 623 -13.78 -24.92 -13.73
N HIS A 624 -14.54 -26.03 -13.78
CA HIS A 624 -14.63 -26.82 -15.00
C HIS A 624 -15.20 -25.98 -16.13
N PRO A 625 -14.58 -25.99 -17.34
CA PRO A 625 -15.02 -25.14 -18.44
C PRO A 625 -16.38 -25.49 -19.06
N PHE A 626 -16.94 -26.69 -18.78
CA PHE A 626 -18.14 -27.20 -19.47
C PHE A 626 -19.05 -28.08 -18.59
N LYS A 627 -18.49 -28.87 -17.65
CA LYS A 627 -19.30 -29.81 -16.86
C LYS A 627 -20.02 -29.12 -15.72
N SER A 628 -21.30 -29.44 -15.61
CA SER A 628 -22.16 -29.12 -14.47
C SER A 628 -22.49 -30.41 -13.72
N PHE A 629 -22.62 -30.34 -12.41
CA PHE A 629 -22.83 -31.50 -11.55
C PHE A 629 -24.14 -31.37 -10.77
N THR A 630 -25.07 -32.31 -10.90
CA THR A 630 -26.42 -32.20 -10.29
C THR A 630 -26.44 -32.49 -8.78
N ASP A 631 -25.73 -33.52 -8.35
CA ASP A 631 -25.78 -34.03 -6.97
C ASP A 631 -24.37 -34.09 -6.35
N TYR A 632 -23.57 -33.05 -6.58
CA TYR A 632 -22.16 -33.04 -6.19
C TYR A 632 -22.02 -33.06 -4.68
N ARG A 633 -21.38 -34.10 -4.14
CA ARG A 633 -21.23 -34.30 -2.71
C ARG A 633 -20.08 -33.46 -2.17
N VAL A 634 -20.37 -32.60 -1.21
CA VAL A 634 -19.39 -31.72 -0.55
C VAL A 634 -19.38 -32.00 0.96
N GLY A 635 -18.18 -32.11 1.53
CA GLY A 635 -18.00 -32.33 2.97
C GLY A 635 -18.20 -31.04 3.75
N VAL A 636 -18.80 -31.13 4.93
CA VAL A 636 -19.07 -29.99 5.83
C VAL A 636 -18.98 -30.44 7.29
N GLU A 637 -18.41 -29.60 8.16
CA GLU A 637 -18.17 -30.00 9.55
C GLU A 637 -19.43 -30.02 10.39
N HIS A 638 -20.20 -28.94 10.34
CA HIS A 638 -21.36 -28.75 11.19
C HIS A 638 -22.62 -29.26 10.50
N SER A 639 -23.33 -30.17 11.17
CA SER A 639 -24.62 -30.66 10.70
C SER A 639 -25.68 -29.56 10.78
N GLY A 640 -26.60 -29.54 9.84
CA GLY A 640 -27.78 -28.69 9.89
C GLY A 640 -28.36 -28.42 8.51
N LYS A 641 -28.89 -27.21 8.35
CA LYS A 641 -29.59 -26.74 7.16
C LYS A 641 -28.85 -25.52 6.62
N TYR A 642 -28.28 -25.62 5.43
CA TYR A 642 -27.53 -24.55 4.80
C TYR A 642 -28.36 -23.83 3.76
N LYS A 643 -28.10 -22.54 3.58
CA LYS A 643 -28.69 -21.68 2.54
C LYS A 643 -27.60 -20.96 1.77
N VAL A 644 -27.86 -20.66 0.50
CA VAL A 644 -26.97 -19.82 -0.32
C VAL A 644 -26.97 -18.40 0.25
N VAL A 645 -25.77 -17.83 0.43
CA VAL A 645 -25.58 -16.43 0.83
C VAL A 645 -24.87 -15.62 -0.24
N LEU A 646 -24.12 -16.29 -1.13
CA LEU A 646 -23.60 -15.71 -2.36
C LEU A 646 -23.59 -16.77 -3.47
N ASN A 647 -23.95 -16.34 -4.67
CA ASN A 647 -24.03 -17.15 -5.86
C ASN A 647 -23.55 -16.32 -7.05
N THR A 648 -22.45 -16.73 -7.66
CA THR A 648 -21.90 -15.98 -8.81
C THR A 648 -22.78 -16.10 -10.06
N ASP A 649 -23.74 -17.03 -10.09
CA ASP A 649 -24.63 -17.26 -11.23
C ASP A 649 -25.90 -16.39 -11.21
N ARG A 650 -26.04 -15.47 -10.24
CA ARG A 650 -27.16 -14.52 -10.23
C ARG A 650 -27.16 -13.63 -11.48
N LYS A 651 -28.35 -13.25 -11.93
CA LYS A 651 -28.54 -12.44 -13.13
C LYS A 651 -27.97 -11.03 -12.99
N GLU A 652 -28.07 -10.42 -11.81
CA GLU A 652 -27.47 -9.11 -11.51
C GLU A 652 -25.94 -9.13 -11.56
N PHE A 653 -25.32 -10.32 -11.46
CA PHE A 653 -23.88 -10.52 -11.64
C PHE A 653 -23.53 -11.00 -13.06
N GLY A 654 -24.48 -10.98 -14.00
CA GLY A 654 -24.27 -11.45 -15.37
C GLY A 654 -24.16 -12.97 -15.47
N GLY A 655 -24.70 -13.72 -14.50
CA GLY A 655 -24.85 -15.17 -14.57
C GLY A 655 -26.15 -15.63 -15.24
N HIS A 656 -26.39 -16.94 -15.20
CA HIS A 656 -27.49 -17.59 -15.94
C HIS A 656 -28.72 -17.93 -15.08
N GLU A 657 -28.71 -17.57 -13.80
CA GLU A 657 -29.83 -17.74 -12.87
C GLU A 657 -30.28 -19.22 -12.71
N ARG A 658 -29.32 -20.15 -12.70
CA ARG A 658 -29.61 -21.61 -12.68
C ARG A 658 -29.81 -22.19 -11.29
N ILE A 659 -29.53 -21.42 -10.25
CA ILE A 659 -29.58 -21.87 -8.84
C ILE A 659 -30.81 -21.27 -8.17
N ASP A 660 -31.69 -22.13 -7.68
CA ASP A 660 -32.82 -21.72 -6.83
C ASP A 660 -32.36 -21.54 -5.38
N GLU A 661 -32.16 -20.29 -4.96
CA GLU A 661 -31.70 -19.94 -3.61
C GLU A 661 -32.77 -20.13 -2.51
N THR A 662 -34.01 -20.50 -2.88
CA THR A 662 -35.03 -20.92 -1.92
C THR A 662 -34.79 -22.34 -1.40
N VAL A 663 -34.01 -23.14 -2.14
CA VAL A 663 -33.62 -24.49 -1.73
C VAL A 663 -32.76 -24.44 -0.47
N ARG A 664 -32.92 -25.46 0.38
CA ARG A 664 -32.13 -25.66 1.59
C ARG A 664 -31.34 -26.95 1.49
N TYR A 665 -30.07 -26.87 1.84
CA TYR A 665 -29.13 -27.97 1.74
C TYR A 665 -29.01 -28.63 3.11
N PHE A 666 -29.65 -29.79 3.27
CA PHE A 666 -29.60 -30.56 4.50
C PHE A 666 -28.34 -31.42 4.54
N THR A 667 -27.72 -31.53 5.70
CA THR A 667 -26.55 -32.38 5.89
C THR A 667 -26.92 -33.81 6.25
N THR A 668 -26.17 -34.78 5.74
CA THR A 668 -26.22 -36.18 6.16
C THR A 668 -25.02 -36.51 7.06
N PRO A 669 -25.20 -37.17 8.22
CA PRO A 669 -24.12 -37.55 9.13
C PRO A 669 -23.34 -38.75 8.58
N PHE A 670 -22.49 -38.47 7.60
CA PHE A 670 -21.63 -39.43 6.95
C PHE A 670 -20.34 -38.73 6.56
N GLU A 671 -19.21 -39.33 6.93
CA GLU A 671 -17.90 -38.74 6.67
C GLU A 671 -17.63 -38.61 5.18
N TRP A 672 -17.22 -37.42 4.75
CA TRP A 672 -16.84 -37.16 3.37
C TRP A 672 -15.71 -36.14 3.32
N ASN A 673 -14.61 -36.48 2.64
CA ASN A 673 -13.43 -35.62 2.51
C ASN A 673 -12.93 -35.07 3.86
N ASN A 674 -12.81 -35.93 4.87
CA ASN A 674 -12.38 -35.63 6.24
C ASN A 674 -13.27 -34.62 7.01
N ARG A 675 -14.54 -34.50 6.61
CA ARG A 675 -15.56 -33.73 7.33
C ARG A 675 -16.63 -34.67 7.88
N LYS A 676 -17.20 -34.35 9.04
CA LYS A 676 -18.16 -35.22 9.74
C LYS A 676 -19.48 -35.45 9.00
N ASN A 677 -19.87 -34.52 8.13
CA ASN A 677 -21.12 -34.56 7.38
C ASN A 677 -20.87 -34.27 5.89
N PHE A 678 -21.87 -34.55 5.06
CA PHE A 678 -21.91 -34.03 3.69
C PHE A 678 -23.25 -33.41 3.36
N THR A 679 -23.28 -32.53 2.36
CA THR A 679 -24.50 -32.16 1.63
C THR A 679 -24.27 -32.30 0.13
N GLN A 680 -25.31 -32.15 -0.67
CA GLN A 680 -25.26 -32.28 -2.12
C GLN A 680 -25.76 -30.99 -2.77
N VAL A 681 -25.05 -30.54 -3.80
CA VAL A 681 -25.36 -29.30 -4.50
C VAL A 681 -25.46 -29.52 -6.00
N TYR A 682 -26.38 -28.77 -6.62
CA TYR A 682 -26.29 -28.52 -8.06
C TYR A 682 -25.24 -27.44 -8.29
N LEU A 683 -24.23 -27.79 -9.08
CA LEU A 683 -23.02 -27.00 -9.29
C LEU A 683 -22.75 -26.83 -10.80
N PRO A 684 -23.29 -25.77 -11.42
CA PRO A 684 -23.02 -25.44 -12.82
C PRO A 684 -21.54 -25.17 -13.08
N SER A 685 -21.14 -25.33 -14.34
CA SER A 685 -19.81 -24.94 -14.82
C SER A 685 -19.55 -23.44 -14.60
N ARG A 686 -18.34 -23.10 -14.14
CA ARG A 686 -17.88 -21.73 -13.85
C ARG A 686 -18.79 -20.96 -12.89
N VAL A 687 -19.19 -21.62 -11.81
CA VAL A 687 -20.00 -21.03 -10.73
C VAL A 687 -19.33 -21.27 -9.39
N ALA A 688 -19.42 -20.27 -8.52
CA ALA A 688 -19.10 -20.39 -7.11
C ALA A 688 -20.34 -20.11 -6.24
N LEU A 689 -20.50 -20.94 -5.23
CA LEU A 689 -21.54 -20.82 -4.20
C LEU A 689 -20.87 -20.67 -2.83
N VAL A 690 -21.40 -19.76 -2.03
CA VAL A 690 -21.07 -19.64 -0.60
C VAL A 690 -22.34 -19.90 0.18
N LEU A 691 -22.30 -20.88 1.07
CA LEU A 691 -23.42 -21.31 1.88
C LEU A 691 -23.15 -20.99 3.35
N ALA A 692 -24.20 -20.58 4.05
CA ALA A 692 -24.17 -20.40 5.51
C ALA A 692 -25.12 -21.38 6.18
N LEU A 693 -24.76 -21.85 7.37
CA LEU A 693 -25.65 -22.57 8.26
C LEU A 693 -26.80 -21.62 8.67
N GLU A 694 -28.05 -22.06 8.52
CA GLU A 694 -29.21 -21.33 8.98
C GLU A 694 -29.38 -21.53 10.49
N GLU A 695 -29.55 -20.43 11.22
CA GLU A 695 -29.80 -20.42 12.67
C GLU A 695 -31.13 -21.08 13.04
#